data_AF-A0A1S2WWS3-F1
#
_entry.id   AF-A0A1S2WWS3-F1
#
_cell.length_a   1.000
_cell.length_b   1.000
_cell.length_c   1.000
_cell.angle_alpha   90.00
_cell.angle_beta   90.00
_cell.angle_gamma   90.00
#
_symmetry.space_group_name_H-M   'P 1'
#
loop_
_entity.id
_entity.type
_entity.pdbx_description
1 polymer ?
#
loop_
_entity_poly.entity_id
_entity_poly.type
_entity_poly.pdbx_seq_one_letter_code
_entity_poly.pdbx_strand_id
1 'polypeptide(L)'
;MFYNLDNVLVENIKFDKLTTLELEQFKSLFNYNSPTNIEELKFAQLYDKWFATKQTGHIANGRLQVSFILLKPDLSLGTQKVKYLHTSQIQDLKVDFDIYGFSGELLFNLPYDLAKESLWNDLFNYQNKFAIELAYQEDVDKSGKGDYQANQQNSWKIRGYIDVSKTNAIELTDQVSNISDFLTPIHYLSCRLFFTDALAFIAKQHYPVKVYPQFSYIEVFDDIFNNFTKLLSVNIDKSVTLFDNQYNWICVNCDYPKRSFYDFFFYTLRHYQLQLVYDYSNIEPSYSIVDIFAAAGDKISSKILPLGIINKIVNQIGDYNFANTNLINHHWANKDKSDLVSLNTPNTNISISRDYLKSYPVASQFQNAENFYTKEIDNNEKKLSCLSFGWSYFPSDFTVLPMSKFSLAKDYQNFLEQYKGNLVIANTKIVFVNHQKHAIFAGQTSEFSISGQSNDISEMDYKLNHSIKITTKIYPADKLALTFPEYNQNIKDLKIYGWIDDLNDSSQDSVYFVTQGDEPNSQKDISVDFVAPDKVAFLTHDHTTKELSYIVKLPIELNGSSTKPFYITLPYFVLDDHRLMPLRKGTAVAISLGQENGYIDKIMWHSIQDKIFSKDSQFNKVTFGTNDSAGIIHQAENKKLKEGSLEIFSQTSSNKTQFISDKTQMSLVYSEE
;
A
#
# COMPACT_ATOMS: atom_id res chain seq x y z
N MET A 1 -22.48 -18.17 -33.10
CA MET A 1 -22.40 -16.70 -33.26
C MET A 1 -23.66 -16.11 -32.65
N PHE A 2 -23.63 -15.75 -31.36
CA PHE A 2 -24.62 -14.85 -30.76
C PHE A 2 -23.87 -13.86 -29.87
N TYR A 3 -23.87 -12.61 -30.33
CA TYR A 3 -23.41 -11.44 -29.61
C TYR A 3 -24.60 -10.88 -28.84
N ASN A 4 -24.43 -10.74 -27.52
CA ASN A 4 -25.28 -9.96 -26.61
C ASN A 4 -26.71 -10.49 -26.38
N LEU A 5 -27.19 -10.47 -25.13
CA LEU A 5 -28.45 -9.83 -24.69
C LEU A 5 -28.91 -10.32 -23.30
N ASP A 6 -28.63 -9.46 -22.33
CA ASP A 6 -29.01 -9.41 -20.92
C ASP A 6 -30.53 -9.34 -20.62
N ASN A 7 -31.39 -9.93 -21.46
CA ASN A 7 -32.85 -9.88 -21.30
C ASN A 7 -33.58 -11.12 -21.84
N VAL A 8 -33.04 -12.32 -21.63
CA VAL A 8 -33.82 -13.52 -21.92
C VAL A 8 -34.75 -13.83 -20.75
N LEU A 9 -35.96 -13.25 -20.81
CA LEU A 9 -37.15 -13.92 -20.30
C LEU A 9 -37.27 -15.22 -21.08
N VAL A 10 -37.36 -16.36 -20.37
CA VAL A 10 -37.41 -17.73 -20.92
C VAL A 10 -38.46 -17.87 -22.03
N GLU A 11 -39.45 -16.98 -22.04
CA GLU A 11 -40.57 -16.86 -22.98
C GLU A 11 -40.20 -16.58 -24.45
N ASN A 12 -39.02 -16.05 -24.76
CA ASN A 12 -38.66 -15.60 -26.12
C ASN A 12 -37.74 -16.56 -26.90
N ILE A 13 -37.32 -17.69 -26.33
CA ILE A 13 -36.46 -18.67 -27.00
C ILE A 13 -37.32 -19.64 -27.82
N LYS A 14 -37.12 -19.70 -29.15
CA LYS A 14 -37.78 -20.67 -30.04
C LYS A 14 -37.01 -21.99 -30.09
N PHE A 15 -37.19 -22.82 -29.07
CA PHE A 15 -36.45 -24.09 -28.86
C PHE A 15 -36.54 -25.08 -30.02
N ASP A 16 -37.60 -25.00 -30.84
CA ASP A 16 -37.87 -25.96 -31.93
C ASP A 16 -36.90 -25.84 -33.12
N LYS A 17 -36.01 -24.82 -33.12
CA LYS A 17 -35.07 -24.54 -34.21
C LYS A 17 -33.59 -24.72 -33.84
N LEU A 18 -33.27 -25.13 -32.62
CA LEU A 18 -31.88 -25.30 -32.14
C LEU A 18 -31.32 -26.68 -32.49
N THR A 19 -30.05 -26.75 -32.88
CA THR A 19 -29.31 -28.02 -32.94
C THR A 19 -28.85 -28.46 -31.55
N THR A 20 -28.59 -29.76 -31.35
CA THR A 20 -28.15 -30.30 -30.05
C THR A 20 -26.87 -29.65 -29.51
N LEU A 21 -25.94 -29.30 -30.42
CA LEU A 21 -24.67 -28.64 -30.09
C LEU A 21 -24.85 -27.16 -29.72
N GLU A 22 -25.79 -26.46 -30.37
CA GLU A 22 -26.13 -25.07 -30.06
C GLU A 22 -26.92 -24.93 -28.75
N LEU A 23 -27.72 -25.94 -28.39
CA LEU A 23 -28.40 -26.01 -27.09
C LEU A 23 -27.39 -26.18 -25.92
N GLU A 24 -26.32 -26.95 -26.13
CA GLU A 24 -25.24 -27.12 -25.15
C GLU A 24 -24.42 -25.84 -24.94
N GLN A 25 -24.06 -25.13 -26.02
CA GLN A 25 -23.36 -23.84 -25.94
C GLN A 25 -24.23 -22.71 -25.35
N PHE A 26 -25.56 -22.81 -25.46
CA PHE A 26 -26.48 -21.84 -24.87
C PHE A 26 -26.65 -22.04 -23.36
N LYS A 27 -26.50 -23.27 -22.84
CA LYS A 27 -26.46 -23.55 -21.38
C LYS A 27 -25.21 -22.98 -20.70
N SER A 28 -24.06 -22.95 -21.39
CA SER A 28 -22.78 -22.48 -20.81
C SER A 28 -22.72 -20.96 -20.54
N LEU A 29 -23.76 -20.21 -20.91
CA LEU A 29 -23.83 -18.75 -20.76
C LEU A 29 -24.85 -18.29 -19.71
N PHE A 30 -25.71 -19.19 -19.18
CA PHE A 30 -26.73 -18.84 -18.19
C PHE A 30 -26.37 -19.33 -16.80
N ASN A 31 -26.26 -18.37 -15.89
CA ASN A 31 -26.05 -18.63 -14.49
C ASN A 31 -27.37 -18.80 -13.71
N TYR A 32 -28.25 -19.69 -14.19
CA TYR A 32 -29.27 -20.38 -13.38
C TYR A 32 -30.04 -21.50 -14.12
N ASN A 33 -30.54 -22.47 -13.33
CA ASN A 33 -31.42 -23.60 -13.66
C ASN A 33 -32.14 -23.49 -15.01
N SER A 34 -31.51 -23.99 -16.07
CA SER A 34 -32.15 -24.22 -17.36
C SER A 34 -32.76 -25.64 -17.39
N PRO A 35 -34.01 -25.82 -17.85
CA PRO A 35 -34.69 -27.12 -17.86
C PRO A 35 -34.05 -28.17 -18.79
N THR A 36 -34.30 -29.46 -18.51
CA THR A 36 -33.44 -30.57 -18.95
C THR A 36 -33.79 -31.18 -20.30
N ASN A 37 -35.00 -30.95 -20.78
CA ASN A 37 -35.40 -31.32 -22.13
C ASN A 37 -36.30 -30.23 -22.74
N ILE A 38 -36.52 -30.33 -24.05
CA ILE A 38 -37.31 -29.36 -24.80
C ILE A 38 -38.75 -29.22 -24.27
N GLU A 39 -39.32 -30.26 -23.63
CA GLU A 39 -40.67 -30.21 -23.07
C GLU A 39 -40.75 -29.57 -21.67
N GLU A 40 -39.75 -29.77 -20.81
CA GLU A 40 -39.65 -29.06 -19.53
C GLU A 40 -39.38 -27.56 -19.70
N LEU A 41 -38.61 -27.20 -20.73
CA LEU A 41 -38.40 -25.81 -21.13
C LEU A 41 -39.70 -25.15 -21.56
N LYS A 42 -40.57 -25.91 -22.23
CA LYS A 42 -41.93 -25.50 -22.58
C LYS A 42 -42.88 -25.44 -21.37
N PHE A 43 -42.67 -26.28 -20.34
CA PHE A 43 -43.46 -26.27 -19.08
C PHE A 43 -43.13 -25.06 -18.19
N ALA A 44 -41.85 -24.71 -18.03
CA ALA A 44 -41.42 -23.54 -17.26
C ALA A 44 -41.89 -22.20 -17.88
N GLN A 45 -42.12 -22.18 -19.19
CA GLN A 45 -42.63 -21.03 -19.95
C GLN A 45 -44.10 -20.71 -19.68
N LEU A 46 -44.87 -21.66 -19.15
CA LEU A 46 -46.32 -21.54 -18.93
C LEU A 46 -46.70 -21.12 -17.49
N TYR A 47 -45.79 -21.21 -16.51
CA TYR A 47 -46.05 -20.86 -15.10
C TYR A 47 -45.15 -19.70 -14.62
N ASP A 48 -45.66 -18.49 -14.82
CA ASP A 48 -45.00 -17.18 -14.64
C ASP A 48 -44.73 -16.73 -13.18
N LYS A 49 -44.60 -17.67 -12.22
CA LYS A 49 -44.23 -17.37 -10.82
C LYS A 49 -42.72 -17.22 -10.60
N TRP A 50 -41.91 -17.42 -11.64
CA TRP A 50 -40.45 -17.53 -11.55
C TRP A 50 -39.71 -16.25 -11.94
N PHE A 51 -40.37 -15.28 -12.60
CA PHE A 51 -39.76 -14.01 -13.03
C PHE A 51 -40.30 -12.76 -12.32
N ALA A 52 -41.52 -12.77 -11.77
CA ALA A 52 -42.14 -11.60 -11.12
C ALA A 52 -41.61 -11.27 -9.70
N THR A 53 -40.82 -12.14 -9.08
CA THR A 53 -40.19 -11.92 -7.76
C THR A 53 -38.82 -11.24 -7.80
N LYS A 54 -38.39 -10.77 -8.98
CA LYS A 54 -37.01 -10.29 -9.28
C LYS A 54 -36.61 -8.89 -8.76
N GLN A 55 -37.31 -8.23 -7.85
CA GLN A 55 -36.85 -6.91 -7.34
C GLN A 55 -36.96 -6.68 -5.82
N THR A 56 -37.51 -7.60 -5.06
CA THR A 56 -37.25 -7.66 -3.62
C THR A 56 -36.03 -8.56 -3.44
N GLY A 57 -34.87 -8.00 -3.06
CA GLY A 57 -33.77 -8.87 -2.62
C GLY A 57 -34.26 -9.80 -1.53
N HIS A 58 -33.71 -11.01 -1.44
CA HIS A 58 -34.12 -11.96 -0.41
C HIS A 58 -34.08 -11.27 0.96
N ILE A 59 -35.21 -11.26 1.66
CA ILE A 59 -35.27 -10.82 3.05
C ILE A 59 -34.57 -11.94 3.82
N ALA A 60 -33.33 -11.68 4.24
CA ALA A 60 -32.65 -12.60 5.13
C ALA A 60 -33.25 -12.45 6.53
N ASN A 61 -33.57 -13.57 7.16
CA ASN A 61 -33.79 -13.56 8.60
C ASN A 61 -32.41 -13.40 9.23
N GLY A 62 -32.12 -12.21 9.73
CA GLY A 62 -30.84 -11.90 10.32
C GLY A 62 -30.93 -10.70 11.24
N ARG A 63 -29.87 -10.48 12.00
CA ARG A 63 -29.78 -9.39 12.96
C ARG A 63 -28.56 -8.54 12.66
N LEU A 64 -28.70 -7.21 12.75
CA LEU A 64 -27.65 -6.22 12.53
C LEU A 64 -27.63 -5.25 13.71
N GLN A 65 -26.49 -5.15 14.37
CA GLN A 65 -26.23 -4.18 15.41
C GLN A 65 -25.15 -3.22 14.94
N VAL A 66 -25.39 -1.92 15.14
CA VAL A 66 -24.42 -0.87 14.89
C VAL A 66 -24.24 -0.07 16.18
N SER A 67 -22.99 0.12 16.59
CA SER A 67 -22.68 0.95 17.75
C SER A 67 -21.56 1.95 17.47
N PHE A 68 -21.64 3.10 18.14
CA PHE A 68 -20.66 4.17 18.10
C PHE A 68 -19.95 4.27 19.44
N ILE A 69 -18.62 4.33 19.38
CA ILE A 69 -17.75 4.39 20.55
C ILE A 69 -16.76 5.53 20.37
N LEU A 70 -16.82 6.53 21.25
CA LEU A 70 -15.85 7.63 21.23
C LEU A 70 -14.43 7.13 21.55
N LEU A 71 -13.43 7.63 20.84
CA LEU A 71 -12.03 7.38 21.16
C LEU A 71 -11.54 8.41 22.17
N LYS A 72 -10.74 7.94 23.13
CA LYS A 72 -10.00 8.80 24.06
C LYS A 72 -8.80 9.44 23.33
N PRO A 73 -8.16 10.48 23.92
CA PRO A 73 -6.97 11.11 23.32
C PRO A 73 -5.81 10.14 23.07
N ASP A 74 -5.71 9.07 23.86
CA ASP A 74 -4.72 7.99 23.71
C ASP A 74 -5.15 6.88 22.72
N LEU A 75 -6.21 7.15 21.94
CA LEU A 75 -6.83 6.25 20.96
C LEU A 75 -7.51 5.00 21.56
N SER A 76 -7.59 4.87 22.88
CA SER A 76 -8.35 3.78 23.51
C SER A 76 -9.86 4.00 23.43
N LEU A 77 -10.64 2.92 23.52
CA LEU A 77 -12.10 2.97 23.46
C LEU A 77 -12.73 3.56 24.74
N GLY A 78 -13.64 4.51 24.56
CA GLY A 78 -14.47 5.09 25.61
C GLY A 78 -15.71 4.25 25.91
N THR A 79 -15.54 3.05 26.46
CA THR A 79 -16.62 2.07 26.68
C THR A 79 -17.73 2.50 27.65
N GLN A 80 -17.56 3.64 28.34
CA GLN A 80 -18.56 4.18 29.26
C GLN A 80 -19.74 4.87 28.54
N LYS A 81 -19.59 5.24 27.27
CA LYS A 81 -20.59 5.96 26.48
C LYS A 81 -20.77 5.34 25.10
N VAL A 82 -21.08 4.04 25.05
CA VAL A 82 -21.44 3.36 23.80
C VAL A 82 -22.87 3.74 23.41
N LYS A 83 -23.08 4.07 22.14
CA LYS A 83 -24.39 4.41 21.58
C LYS A 83 -24.77 3.39 20.52
N TYR A 84 -26.01 2.95 20.51
CA TYR A 84 -26.50 1.92 19.58
C TYR A 84 -27.52 2.52 18.61
N LEU A 85 -27.48 2.09 17.36
CA LEU A 85 -28.55 2.36 16.40
C LEU A 85 -29.56 1.23 16.39
N HIS A 86 -30.84 1.60 16.41
CA HIS A 86 -31.92 0.68 16.15
C HIS A 86 -31.97 0.32 14.65
N THR A 87 -32.32 -0.92 14.31
CA THR A 87 -32.27 -1.39 12.91
C THR A 87 -33.17 -0.58 11.96
N SER A 88 -34.31 -0.09 12.46
CA SER A 88 -35.22 0.77 11.69
C SER A 88 -34.63 2.14 11.32
N GLN A 89 -33.57 2.59 12.02
CA GLN A 89 -32.89 3.86 11.73
C GLN A 89 -31.88 3.71 10.58
N ILE A 90 -31.41 2.49 10.33
CA ILE A 90 -30.45 2.18 9.28
C ILE A 90 -31.19 2.17 7.94
N GLN A 91 -30.84 3.10 7.06
CA GLN A 91 -31.33 3.10 5.68
C GLN A 91 -30.53 2.08 4.87
N ASP A 92 -29.23 2.31 4.74
CA ASP A 92 -28.33 1.48 3.95
C ASP A 92 -27.04 1.20 4.74
N LEU A 93 -26.52 -0.01 4.61
CA LEU A 93 -25.17 -0.37 5.03
C LEU A 93 -24.45 -1.06 3.87
N LYS A 94 -23.32 -0.50 3.45
CA LYS A 94 -22.44 -1.10 2.45
C LYS A 94 -21.10 -1.40 3.10
N VAL A 95 -20.65 -2.63 3.00
CA VAL A 95 -19.33 -3.04 3.50
C VAL A 95 -18.60 -3.77 2.38
N ASP A 96 -17.37 -3.37 2.14
CA ASP A 96 -16.43 -3.99 1.20
C ASP A 96 -15.29 -4.61 2.01
N PHE A 97 -15.27 -5.93 2.08
CA PHE A 97 -14.29 -6.73 2.79
C PHE A 97 -13.23 -7.21 1.79
N ASP A 98 -11.98 -6.85 2.02
CA ASP A 98 -10.82 -7.26 1.23
C ASP A 98 -9.90 -8.16 2.07
N ILE A 99 -8.96 -8.86 1.42
CA ILE A 99 -7.92 -9.61 2.14
C ILE A 99 -7.19 -8.72 3.13
N TYR A 100 -6.89 -7.47 2.78
CA TYR A 100 -6.05 -6.56 3.57
C TYR A 100 -6.80 -5.70 4.59
N GLY A 101 -8.12 -5.72 4.63
CA GLY A 101 -8.91 -4.80 5.45
C GLY A 101 -10.30 -4.57 4.89
N PHE A 102 -10.99 -3.52 5.34
CA PHE A 102 -12.35 -3.25 4.87
C PHE A 102 -12.65 -1.76 4.84
N SER A 103 -13.63 -1.40 4.04
CA SER A 103 -14.21 -0.06 4.04
C SER A 103 -15.72 -0.13 3.85
N GLY A 104 -16.43 0.94 4.17
CA GLY A 104 -17.86 0.95 4.02
C GLY A 104 -18.51 2.32 4.12
N GLU A 105 -19.83 2.27 3.97
CA GLU A 105 -20.73 3.41 4.00
C GLU A 105 -21.95 3.02 4.84
N LEU A 106 -22.26 3.82 5.86
CA LEU A 106 -23.45 3.69 6.68
C LEU A 106 -24.33 4.91 6.47
N LEU A 107 -25.58 4.69 6.07
CA LEU A 107 -26.61 5.72 5.94
C LEU A 107 -27.73 5.42 6.94
N PHE A 108 -28.03 6.38 7.80
CA PHE A 108 -29.04 6.25 8.85
C PHE A 108 -29.67 7.59 9.16
N ASN A 109 -30.80 7.56 9.87
CA ASN A 109 -31.52 8.75 10.27
C ASN A 109 -31.57 8.87 11.79
N LEU A 110 -31.43 10.09 12.29
CA LEU A 110 -31.66 10.43 13.69
C LEU A 110 -32.88 11.34 13.84
N PRO A 111 -33.69 11.15 14.90
CA PRO A 111 -34.79 12.07 15.21
C PRO A 111 -34.27 13.47 15.54
N TYR A 112 -35.04 14.49 15.19
CA TYR A 112 -34.70 15.90 15.44
C TYR A 112 -35.11 16.31 16.86
N ASP A 113 -34.36 15.85 17.89
CA ASP A 113 -34.45 16.33 19.28
C ASP A 113 -33.04 16.52 19.88
N LEU A 114 -32.50 17.74 19.71
CA LEU A 114 -31.15 18.14 20.16
C LEU A 114 -30.93 18.00 21.67
N ALA A 115 -32.00 18.06 22.48
CA ALA A 115 -31.88 18.01 23.93
C ALA A 115 -31.71 16.59 24.46
N LYS A 116 -32.15 15.58 23.70
CA LYS A 116 -32.12 14.16 24.09
C LYS A 116 -31.14 13.33 23.25
N GLU A 117 -30.97 13.65 21.97
CA GLU A 117 -30.10 12.88 21.09
C GLU A 117 -28.64 13.31 21.22
N SER A 118 -27.95 12.71 22.19
CA SER A 118 -26.54 13.03 22.47
C SER A 118 -25.59 12.68 21.32
N LEU A 119 -25.97 11.82 20.36
CA LEU A 119 -25.13 11.48 19.20
C LEU A 119 -24.93 12.69 18.26
N TRP A 120 -25.85 13.67 18.26
CA TRP A 120 -25.70 14.91 17.48
C TRP A 120 -24.36 15.60 17.74
N ASN A 121 -24.03 15.85 19.01
CA ASN A 121 -22.80 16.56 19.38
C ASN A 121 -21.54 15.80 18.96
N ASP A 122 -21.60 14.48 18.96
CA ASP A 122 -20.46 13.65 18.61
C ASP A 122 -20.23 13.60 17.09
N LEU A 123 -21.30 13.57 16.29
CA LEU A 123 -21.23 13.59 14.82
C LEU A 123 -20.89 14.98 14.26
N PHE A 124 -21.35 16.06 14.91
CA PHE A 124 -21.07 17.44 14.47
C PHE A 124 -19.61 17.86 14.70
N ASN A 125 -18.95 17.29 15.70
CA ASN A 125 -17.56 17.60 15.96
C ASN A 125 -16.66 16.75 15.06
N TYR A 126 -16.28 17.27 13.90
CA TYR A 126 -15.37 16.62 12.95
C TYR A 126 -13.99 16.25 13.54
N GLN A 127 -13.62 16.80 14.70
CA GLN A 127 -12.41 16.41 15.43
C GLN A 127 -12.60 15.17 16.31
N ASN A 128 -13.85 14.78 16.59
CA ASN A 128 -14.14 13.58 17.36
C ASN A 128 -13.88 12.34 16.51
N LYS A 129 -12.79 11.66 16.84
CA LYS A 129 -12.48 10.33 16.34
C LYS A 129 -13.35 9.32 17.09
N PHE A 130 -14.15 8.54 16.39
CA PHE A 130 -14.94 7.46 16.99
C PHE A 130 -14.83 6.18 16.17
N ALA A 131 -14.98 5.05 16.86
CA ALA A 131 -15.09 3.73 16.29
C ALA A 131 -16.56 3.39 16.03
N ILE A 132 -16.80 2.56 15.02
CA ILE A 132 -18.09 2.01 14.64
C ILE A 132 -17.96 0.49 14.74
N GLU A 133 -18.64 -0.14 15.70
CA GLU A 133 -18.73 -1.60 15.73
C GLU A 133 -19.97 -2.04 14.94
N LEU A 134 -19.77 -2.97 14.02
CA LEU A 134 -20.82 -3.59 13.23
C LEU A 134 -20.82 -5.07 13.55
N ALA A 135 -21.97 -5.59 13.97
CA ALA A 135 -22.16 -7.01 14.21
C ALA A 135 -23.35 -7.51 13.38
N TYR A 136 -23.16 -8.59 12.65
CA TYR A 136 -24.20 -9.26 11.87
C TYR A 136 -24.28 -10.72 12.26
N GLN A 137 -25.51 -11.23 12.37
CA GLN A 137 -25.81 -12.63 12.63
C GLN A 137 -26.96 -13.08 11.74
N GLU A 138 -26.69 -13.97 10.79
CA GLU A 138 -27.75 -14.64 10.05
C GLU A 138 -28.51 -15.63 10.95
N ASP A 139 -29.82 -15.75 10.76
CA ASP A 139 -30.65 -16.79 11.34
C ASP A 139 -31.10 -17.79 10.28
N VAL A 140 -30.93 -19.08 10.56
CA VAL A 140 -31.32 -20.18 9.68
C VAL A 140 -32.35 -21.05 10.37
N ASP A 141 -33.46 -21.33 9.69
CA ASP A 141 -34.42 -22.33 10.12
C ASP A 141 -33.95 -23.72 9.66
N LYS A 142 -33.20 -24.40 10.53
CA LYS A 142 -32.71 -25.76 10.26
C LYS A 142 -33.82 -26.80 10.18
N SER A 143 -35.01 -26.49 10.70
CA SER A 143 -36.13 -27.42 10.86
C SER A 143 -37.18 -27.31 9.75
N GLY A 144 -37.20 -26.19 9.03
CA GLY A 144 -38.24 -25.83 8.06
C GLY A 144 -39.61 -25.52 8.70
N LYS A 145 -39.67 -25.36 10.03
CA LYS A 145 -40.89 -25.12 10.81
C LYS A 145 -41.03 -23.68 11.33
N GLY A 146 -40.11 -22.80 10.97
CA GLY A 146 -40.01 -21.42 11.45
C GLY A 146 -39.19 -21.26 12.73
N ASP A 147 -38.50 -22.30 13.20
CA ASP A 147 -37.63 -22.24 14.38
C ASP A 147 -36.23 -21.75 14.00
N TYR A 148 -36.11 -20.44 13.85
CA TYR A 148 -34.87 -19.76 13.46
C TYR A 148 -33.80 -19.81 14.54
N GLN A 149 -32.61 -20.29 14.18
CA GLN A 149 -31.43 -20.33 15.06
C GLN A 149 -30.27 -19.55 14.44
N ALA A 150 -29.43 -18.97 15.30
CA ALA A 150 -28.23 -18.25 14.87
C ALA A 150 -27.30 -19.15 14.04
N ASN A 151 -26.96 -18.69 12.85
CA ASN A 151 -25.97 -19.31 11.98
C ASN A 151 -24.55 -18.80 12.29
N GLN A 152 -23.83 -19.56 13.11
CA GLN A 152 -22.44 -19.23 13.47
C GLN A 152 -21.47 -19.19 12.27
N GLN A 153 -21.83 -19.75 11.11
CA GLN A 153 -20.97 -19.68 9.92
C GLN A 153 -21.13 -18.35 9.16
N ASN A 154 -22.28 -17.67 9.29
CA ASN A 154 -22.53 -16.33 8.75
C ASN A 154 -22.81 -15.33 9.86
N SER A 155 -21.90 -15.31 10.81
CA SER A 155 -21.80 -14.28 11.83
C SER A 155 -20.47 -13.57 11.71
N TRP A 156 -20.48 -12.25 11.75
CA TRP A 156 -19.25 -11.48 11.74
C TRP A 156 -19.39 -10.23 12.59
N LYS A 157 -18.28 -9.81 13.17
CA LYS A 157 -18.19 -8.58 13.96
C LYS A 157 -16.91 -7.86 13.58
N ILE A 158 -17.03 -6.60 13.19
CA ILE A 158 -15.90 -5.76 12.81
C ILE A 158 -15.95 -4.42 13.55
N ARG A 159 -14.78 -3.82 13.76
CA ARG A 159 -14.64 -2.46 14.29
C ARG A 159 -14.00 -1.56 13.25
N GLY A 160 -14.82 -0.73 12.62
CA GLY A 160 -14.39 0.33 11.72
C GLY A 160 -14.15 1.64 12.43
N TYR A 161 -13.55 2.59 11.73
CA TYR A 161 -13.26 3.93 12.18
C TYR A 161 -13.65 4.92 11.09
N ILE A 162 -14.05 6.14 11.48
CA ILE A 162 -14.45 7.15 10.50
C ILE A 162 -13.30 7.48 9.54
N ASP A 163 -13.57 7.44 8.23
CA ASP A 163 -12.55 7.63 7.20
C ASP A 163 -12.25 9.12 6.98
N VAL A 164 -11.48 9.68 7.91
CA VAL A 164 -11.06 11.10 7.91
C VAL A 164 -10.18 11.48 6.71
N SER A 165 -9.78 10.54 5.86
CA SER A 165 -9.09 10.87 4.59
C SER A 165 -10.04 11.43 3.53
N LYS A 166 -11.35 11.22 3.69
CA LYS A 166 -12.39 11.76 2.81
C LYS A 166 -12.86 13.11 3.32
N THR A 167 -12.95 14.09 2.43
CA THR A 167 -13.47 15.44 2.75
C THR A 167 -14.93 15.40 3.20
N ASN A 168 -15.68 14.38 2.77
CA ASN A 168 -17.07 14.11 3.12
C ASN A 168 -17.21 12.83 3.97
N ALA A 169 -16.24 12.56 4.86
CA ALA A 169 -16.28 11.40 5.77
C ALA A 169 -17.60 11.30 6.53
N ILE A 170 -18.18 12.46 6.88
CA ILE A 170 -19.49 12.62 7.50
C ILE A 170 -20.29 13.64 6.67
N GLU A 171 -21.46 13.24 6.17
CA GLU A 171 -22.45 14.14 5.58
C GLU A 171 -23.70 14.14 6.44
N LEU A 172 -24.09 15.33 6.91
CA LEU A 172 -25.29 15.54 7.72
C LEU A 172 -26.25 16.40 6.91
N THR A 173 -27.46 15.91 6.65
CA THR A 173 -28.47 16.63 5.87
C THR A 173 -29.78 16.67 6.63
N ASP A 174 -30.27 17.87 6.93
CA ASP A 174 -31.62 18.05 7.44
C ASP A 174 -32.65 17.66 6.38
N GLN A 175 -33.58 16.80 6.77
CA GLN A 175 -34.63 16.30 5.90
C GLN A 175 -36.00 16.59 6.50
N VAL A 176 -36.93 16.97 5.62
CA VAL A 176 -38.34 17.15 5.95
C VAL A 176 -39.15 16.20 5.09
N SER A 177 -39.79 15.22 5.71
CA SER A 177 -40.63 14.26 5.00
C SER A 177 -42.10 14.57 5.21
N ASN A 178 -42.79 14.78 4.09
CA ASN A 178 -44.23 14.91 3.99
C ASN A 178 -44.81 13.56 3.56
N ILE A 179 -44.77 12.55 4.44
CA ILE A 179 -45.47 11.29 4.18
C ILE A 179 -46.97 11.56 4.32
N SER A 180 -47.74 11.22 3.28
CA SER A 180 -49.18 11.52 3.14
C SER A 180 -50.05 11.04 4.32
N ASP A 181 -49.54 10.11 5.11
CA ASP A 181 -50.27 9.42 6.18
C ASP A 181 -50.17 10.16 7.53
N PHE A 182 -49.41 11.25 7.63
CA PHE A 182 -49.23 12.00 8.88
C PHE A 182 -49.68 13.47 8.78
N LEU A 183 -50.31 13.95 9.84
CA LEU A 183 -50.89 15.30 9.93
C LEU A 183 -49.84 16.43 10.04
N THR A 184 -48.56 16.10 10.27
CA THR A 184 -47.47 17.06 10.46
C THR A 184 -46.19 16.63 9.75
N PRO A 185 -45.42 17.56 9.13
CA PRO A 185 -44.14 17.27 8.50
C PRO A 185 -43.14 16.71 9.52
N ILE A 186 -42.42 15.68 9.11
CA ILE A 186 -41.46 14.98 9.96
C ILE A 186 -40.05 15.51 9.68
N HIS A 187 -39.40 16.06 10.69
CA HIS A 187 -38.01 16.53 10.66
C HIS A 187 -37.07 15.45 11.22
N TYR A 188 -36.04 15.10 10.48
CA TYR A 188 -34.97 14.20 10.92
C TYR A 188 -33.64 14.60 10.28
N LEU A 189 -32.55 14.12 10.87
CA LEU A 189 -31.20 14.28 10.33
C LEU A 189 -30.81 13.01 9.58
N SER A 190 -30.59 13.13 8.27
CA SER A 190 -29.98 12.07 7.48
C SER A 190 -28.46 12.13 7.64
N CYS A 191 -27.87 11.03 8.09
CA CYS A 191 -26.46 10.90 8.43
C CYS A 191 -25.81 9.87 7.52
N ARG A 192 -24.78 10.29 6.78
CA ARG A 192 -23.96 9.41 5.96
C ARG A 192 -22.54 9.38 6.49
N LEU A 193 -22.03 8.19 6.76
CA LEU A 193 -20.70 7.97 7.32
C LEU A 193 -19.91 7.03 6.44
N PHE A 194 -18.68 7.43 6.08
CA PHE A 194 -17.69 6.53 5.50
C PHE A 194 -16.76 6.03 6.59
N PHE A 195 -16.49 4.73 6.59
CA PHE A 195 -15.62 4.10 7.57
C PHE A 195 -14.62 3.15 6.90
N THR A 196 -13.53 2.87 7.63
CA THR A 196 -12.41 2.05 7.19
C THR A 196 -11.84 1.25 8.36
N ASP A 197 -11.03 0.23 8.09
CA ASP A 197 -10.29 -0.50 9.11
C ASP A 197 -9.26 0.35 9.88
N ALA A 198 -8.75 -0.19 10.99
CA ALA A 198 -7.84 0.52 11.89
C ALA A 198 -6.52 0.95 11.22
N LEU A 199 -5.95 0.12 10.34
CA LEU A 199 -4.67 0.42 9.70
C LEU A 199 -4.84 1.60 8.74
N ALA A 200 -5.86 1.57 7.90
CA ALA A 200 -6.18 2.67 7.01
C ALA A 200 -6.47 3.98 7.78
N PHE A 201 -7.22 3.88 8.88
CA PHE A 201 -7.54 5.03 9.73
C PHE A 201 -6.29 5.75 10.28
N ILE A 202 -5.30 5.01 10.77
CA ILE A 202 -4.07 5.60 11.31
C ILE A 202 -3.09 5.99 10.21
N ALA A 203 -2.84 5.09 9.25
CA ALA A 203 -1.68 5.18 8.39
C ALA A 203 -1.89 6.19 7.26
N LYS A 204 -3.14 6.43 6.84
CA LYS A 204 -3.48 7.50 5.89
C LYS A 204 -3.31 8.90 6.48
N GLN A 205 -3.25 9.01 7.81
CA GLN A 205 -3.09 10.27 8.54
C GLN A 205 -1.70 10.42 9.17
N HIS A 206 -0.80 9.45 8.94
CA HIS A 206 0.54 9.44 9.49
C HIS A 206 1.57 9.70 8.38
N TYR A 207 2.46 10.67 8.60
CA TYR A 207 3.40 11.15 7.58
C TYR A 207 4.84 11.25 8.13
N PRO A 208 5.45 10.12 8.54
CA PRO A 208 6.81 10.12 9.03
C PRO A 208 7.81 10.38 7.90
N VAL A 209 8.81 11.22 8.20
CA VAL A 209 10.00 11.42 7.37
C VAL A 209 11.21 11.06 8.23
N LYS A 210 11.72 9.84 8.08
CA LYS A 210 12.76 9.25 8.92
C LYS A 210 13.72 8.40 8.10
N VAL A 211 14.94 8.26 8.57
CA VAL A 211 15.96 7.35 8.06
C VAL A 211 16.38 6.42 9.19
N TYR A 212 16.32 5.12 8.93
CA TYR A 212 16.62 4.05 9.88
C TYR A 212 17.92 3.35 9.45
N PRO A 213 19.09 3.73 10.01
CA PRO A 213 20.36 3.11 9.67
C PRO A 213 20.48 1.71 10.30
N GLN A 214 20.96 0.72 9.56
CA GLN A 214 21.19 -0.66 10.05
C GLN A 214 19.93 -1.36 10.59
N PHE A 215 18.76 -1.03 10.03
CA PHE A 215 17.49 -1.61 10.44
C PHE A 215 16.99 -2.61 9.40
N SER A 216 16.21 -3.57 9.89
CA SER A 216 15.35 -4.45 9.13
C SER A 216 13.94 -3.86 8.96
N TYR A 217 13.15 -4.37 8.01
CA TYR A 217 11.77 -3.91 7.84
C TYR A 217 10.88 -4.26 9.04
N ILE A 218 11.18 -5.35 9.75
CA ILE A 218 10.52 -5.69 11.02
C ILE A 218 10.75 -4.58 12.04
N GLU A 219 12.00 -4.18 12.26
CA GLU A 219 12.34 -3.14 13.23
C GLU A 219 11.73 -1.77 12.86
N VAL A 220 11.68 -1.43 11.56
CA VAL A 220 11.03 -0.19 11.08
C VAL A 220 9.53 -0.23 11.34
N PHE A 221 8.86 -1.33 11.02
CA PHE A 221 7.43 -1.45 11.24
C PHE A 221 7.08 -1.51 12.74
N ASP A 222 7.88 -2.19 13.55
CA ASP A 222 7.70 -2.22 15.00
C ASP A 222 7.86 -0.82 15.61
N ASP A 223 8.89 -0.04 15.22
CA ASP A 223 9.07 1.35 15.70
C ASP A 223 7.83 2.22 15.41
N ILE A 224 7.27 2.11 14.20
CA ILE A 224 6.13 2.93 13.79
C ILE A 224 4.84 2.41 14.44
N PHE A 225 4.57 1.10 14.40
CA PHE A 225 3.33 0.50 14.91
C PHE A 225 3.25 0.43 16.42
N ASN A 226 4.38 0.48 17.15
CA ASN A 226 4.39 0.50 18.62
C ASN A 226 3.50 1.60 19.22
N ASN A 227 3.39 2.75 18.54
CA ASN A 227 2.54 3.87 18.95
C ASN A 227 1.03 3.59 18.80
N PHE A 228 0.65 2.52 18.11
CA PHE A 228 -0.73 2.20 17.72
C PHE A 228 -1.19 0.82 18.22
N THR A 229 -0.43 0.18 19.11
CA THR A 229 -0.72 -1.15 19.71
C THR A 229 -2.06 -1.23 20.43
N LYS A 230 -2.61 -0.09 20.87
CA LYS A 230 -3.97 0.00 21.46
C LYS A 230 -5.10 -0.11 20.44
N LEU A 231 -4.83 0.12 19.15
CA LEU A 231 -5.81 0.11 18.08
C LEU A 231 -5.72 -1.15 17.22
N LEU A 232 -4.51 -1.64 16.98
CA LEU A 232 -4.30 -2.79 16.12
C LEU A 232 -3.03 -3.56 16.47
N SER A 233 -3.00 -4.82 16.02
CA SER A 233 -1.82 -5.68 16.03
C SER A 233 -1.45 -6.05 14.60
N VAL A 234 -0.20 -5.83 14.21
CA VAL A 234 0.37 -6.35 12.95
C VAL A 234 1.41 -7.39 13.30
N ASN A 235 1.28 -8.59 12.75
CA ASN A 235 2.23 -9.67 12.89
C ASN A 235 2.87 -9.98 11.53
N ILE A 236 4.14 -10.37 11.54
CA ILE A 236 4.85 -10.80 10.34
C ILE A 236 5.00 -12.32 10.44
N ASP A 237 4.48 -13.04 9.45
CA ASP A 237 4.55 -14.50 9.45
C ASP A 237 6.01 -14.98 9.32
N LYS A 238 6.34 -16.07 10.00
CA LYS A 238 7.71 -16.62 10.04
C LYS A 238 8.24 -17.05 8.66
N SER A 239 7.35 -17.28 7.69
CA SER A 239 7.74 -17.55 6.31
C SER A 239 8.31 -16.33 5.59
N VAL A 240 8.08 -15.11 6.10
CA VAL A 240 8.55 -13.86 5.51
C VAL A 240 9.96 -13.53 6.00
N THR A 241 10.96 -14.24 5.48
CA THR A 241 12.37 -14.04 5.91
C THR A 241 13.03 -12.81 5.29
N LEU A 242 12.45 -12.25 4.22
CA LEU A 242 13.03 -11.09 3.52
C LEU A 242 13.05 -9.83 4.40
N PHE A 243 12.10 -9.71 5.33
CA PHE A 243 12.00 -8.56 6.22
C PHE A 243 12.97 -8.64 7.40
N ASP A 244 13.59 -9.80 7.67
CA ASP A 244 14.63 -9.97 8.70
C ASP A 244 15.98 -9.42 8.27
N ASN A 245 16.19 -9.20 6.97
CA ASN A 245 17.45 -8.70 6.45
C ASN A 245 17.72 -7.29 6.99
N GLN A 246 18.90 -7.07 7.54
CA GLN A 246 19.36 -5.73 7.89
C GLN A 246 19.82 -4.99 6.63
N TYR A 247 19.31 -3.78 6.45
CA TYR A 247 19.68 -2.88 5.37
C TYR A 247 20.64 -1.82 5.89
N ASN A 248 21.57 -1.35 5.03
CA ASN A 248 22.47 -0.26 5.39
C ASN A 248 21.72 0.93 5.98
N TRP A 249 20.58 1.26 5.36
CA TRP A 249 19.60 2.19 5.87
C TRP A 249 18.28 2.01 5.11
N ILE A 250 17.16 2.38 5.76
CA ILE A 250 15.82 2.45 5.15
C ILE A 250 15.31 3.88 5.31
N CYS A 251 14.94 4.54 4.21
CA CYS A 251 14.29 5.85 4.25
C CYS A 251 12.77 5.71 4.15
N VAL A 252 12.08 6.13 5.21
CA VAL A 252 10.63 6.29 5.23
C VAL A 252 10.33 7.75 4.89
N ASN A 253 9.96 8.01 3.63
CA ASN A 253 9.62 9.36 3.15
C ASN A 253 8.13 9.48 2.83
N CYS A 254 7.35 10.00 3.78
CA CYS A 254 5.93 10.29 3.60
C CYS A 254 5.69 11.80 3.37
N ASP A 255 5.70 12.22 2.09
CA ASP A 255 5.53 13.61 1.63
C ASP A 255 4.09 14.11 1.86
N TYR A 256 3.81 14.73 3.01
CA TYR A 256 2.49 15.28 3.33
C TYR A 256 2.06 16.39 2.35
N PRO A 257 0.79 16.43 1.89
CA PRO A 257 -0.30 15.46 2.11
C PRO A 257 -0.40 14.40 0.98
N LYS A 258 0.63 14.26 0.14
CA LYS A 258 0.57 13.48 -1.12
C LYS A 258 0.83 11.99 -0.92
N ARG A 259 1.61 11.63 0.09
CA ARG A 259 2.00 10.25 0.37
C ARG A 259 2.04 10.02 1.87
N SER A 260 1.12 9.19 2.34
CA SER A 260 0.99 8.78 3.73
C SER A 260 1.82 7.53 4.03
N PHE A 261 1.92 7.16 5.31
CA PHE A 261 2.52 5.90 5.71
C PHE A 261 1.77 4.70 5.13
N TYR A 262 0.46 4.81 4.90
CA TYR A 262 -0.33 3.78 4.22
C TYR A 262 0.22 3.50 2.81
N ASP A 263 0.54 4.55 2.06
CA ASP A 263 1.12 4.43 0.72
C ASP A 263 2.54 3.84 0.74
N PHE A 264 3.35 4.24 1.73
CA PHE A 264 4.68 3.66 1.94
C PHE A 264 4.61 2.16 2.28
N PHE A 265 3.72 1.79 3.20
CA PHE A 265 3.53 0.43 3.66
C PHE A 265 3.09 -0.50 2.51
N PHE A 266 2.03 -0.15 1.79
CA PHE A 266 1.56 -0.98 0.67
C PHE A 266 2.49 -0.96 -0.55
N TYR A 267 3.23 0.14 -0.78
CA TYR A 267 4.32 0.11 -1.75
C TYR A 267 5.38 -0.92 -1.38
N THR A 268 5.80 -0.94 -0.11
CA THR A 268 6.82 -1.88 0.40
C THR A 268 6.33 -3.32 0.27
N LEU A 269 5.09 -3.62 0.69
CA LEU A 269 4.52 -4.96 0.54
C LEU A 269 4.48 -5.41 -0.92
N ARG A 270 4.08 -4.55 -1.85
CA ARG A 270 4.13 -4.88 -3.29
C ARG A 270 5.56 -5.10 -3.77
N HIS A 271 6.51 -4.26 -3.37
CA HIS A 271 7.92 -4.40 -3.75
C HIS A 271 8.49 -5.77 -3.37
N TYR A 272 8.05 -6.31 -2.23
CA TYR A 272 8.46 -7.64 -1.76
C TYR A 272 7.48 -8.77 -2.12
N GLN A 273 6.40 -8.45 -2.86
CA GLN A 273 5.35 -9.39 -3.29
C GLN A 273 4.68 -10.12 -2.11
N LEU A 274 4.43 -9.36 -1.03
CA LEU A 274 3.80 -9.82 0.20
C LEU A 274 2.36 -9.31 0.29
N GLN A 275 1.52 -10.04 1.02
CA GLN A 275 0.13 -9.71 1.26
C GLN A 275 -0.09 -9.32 2.71
N LEU A 276 -0.85 -8.26 2.94
CA LEU A 276 -1.47 -8.03 4.24
C LEU A 276 -2.79 -8.81 4.31
N VAL A 277 -3.01 -9.56 5.38
CA VAL A 277 -4.23 -10.32 5.66
C VAL A 277 -4.88 -9.79 6.94
N TYR A 278 -6.12 -9.35 6.87
CA TYR A 278 -6.95 -8.97 8.01
C TYR A 278 -7.64 -10.20 8.61
N ASP A 279 -7.57 -10.36 9.93
CA ASP A 279 -8.25 -11.44 10.64
C ASP A 279 -9.70 -11.04 10.98
N TYR A 280 -10.66 -11.61 10.25
CA TYR A 280 -12.09 -11.41 10.49
C TYR A 280 -12.69 -12.30 11.60
N SER A 281 -11.88 -13.14 12.25
CA SER A 281 -12.38 -14.03 13.31
C SER A 281 -12.64 -13.29 14.64
N ASN A 282 -11.99 -12.14 14.83
CA ASN A 282 -12.09 -11.33 16.04
C ASN A 282 -12.48 -9.89 15.70
N ILE A 283 -13.13 -9.20 16.65
CA ILE A 283 -13.46 -7.77 16.51
C ILE A 283 -12.23 -6.87 16.64
N GLU A 284 -11.25 -7.30 17.44
CA GLU A 284 -10.03 -6.54 17.67
C GLU A 284 -9.18 -6.58 16.38
N PRO A 285 -8.83 -5.41 15.80
CA PRO A 285 -8.12 -5.37 14.52
C PRO A 285 -6.76 -6.07 14.59
N SER A 286 -6.64 -7.19 13.87
CA SER A 286 -5.40 -7.95 13.76
C SER A 286 -5.06 -8.22 12.31
N TYR A 287 -3.79 -8.05 11.97
CA TYR A 287 -3.26 -8.18 10.63
C TYR A 287 -2.05 -9.11 10.63
N SER A 288 -1.87 -9.85 9.54
CA SER A 288 -0.69 -10.68 9.29
C SER A 288 -0.08 -10.34 7.93
N ILE A 289 1.23 -10.12 7.87
CA ILE A 289 1.98 -10.00 6.62
C ILE A 289 2.47 -11.39 6.25
N VAL A 290 2.09 -11.88 5.07
CA VAL A 290 2.36 -13.26 4.63
C VAL A 290 2.89 -13.29 3.20
N ASP A 291 3.68 -14.32 2.88
CA ASP A 291 3.89 -14.75 1.49
C ASP A 291 2.76 -15.74 1.12
N ILE A 292 1.74 -15.25 0.41
CA ILE A 292 0.59 -16.08 0.01
C ILE A 292 0.96 -17.21 -0.95
N PHE A 293 2.14 -17.14 -1.59
CA PHE A 293 2.61 -18.18 -2.50
C PHE A 293 3.35 -19.29 -1.74
N ALA A 294 4.00 -18.96 -0.62
CA ALA A 294 4.60 -19.96 0.27
C ALA A 294 3.55 -20.77 1.06
N ALA A 295 2.38 -20.18 1.34
CA ALA A 295 1.30 -20.79 2.11
C ALA A 295 0.44 -21.82 1.33
N ALA A 296 0.81 -22.15 0.09
CA ALA A 296 0.11 -23.10 -0.78
C ALA A 296 0.35 -24.57 -0.34
N GLY A 297 -0.08 -24.94 0.87
CA GLY A 297 0.15 -26.29 1.42
C GLY A 297 -1.02 -26.91 2.17
N ASP A 298 -1.99 -26.12 2.65
CA ASP A 298 -3.00 -26.66 3.56
C ASP A 298 -4.14 -27.37 2.81
N LYS A 299 -4.12 -28.71 2.91
CA LYS A 299 -5.21 -29.65 2.58
C LYS A 299 -6.39 -29.52 3.56
N ILE A 300 -6.91 -28.32 3.75
CA ILE A 300 -8.17 -28.16 4.48
C ILE A 300 -9.29 -28.64 3.57
N SER A 301 -10.13 -29.53 4.08
CA SER A 301 -11.34 -29.99 3.38
C SER A 301 -12.24 -28.79 3.10
N SER A 302 -12.35 -28.41 1.84
CA SER A 302 -13.28 -27.36 1.39
C SER A 302 -14.72 -27.86 1.47
N LYS A 303 -15.63 -26.99 1.88
CA LYS A 303 -17.07 -27.29 1.82
C LYS A 303 -17.57 -27.10 0.40
N ILE A 304 -18.40 -28.02 -0.05
CA ILE A 304 -19.04 -27.95 -1.38
C ILE A 304 -20.29 -27.08 -1.27
N LEU A 305 -20.41 -26.07 -2.14
CA LEU A 305 -21.58 -25.19 -2.15
C LEU A 305 -22.83 -25.89 -2.71
N PRO A 306 -24.03 -25.56 -2.20
CA PRO A 306 -25.28 -26.06 -2.77
C PRO A 306 -25.53 -25.48 -4.17
N LEU A 307 -26.20 -26.25 -5.03
CA LEU A 307 -26.65 -25.79 -6.34
C LEU A 307 -27.71 -24.69 -6.18
N GLY A 308 -27.66 -23.66 -7.02
CA GLY A 308 -28.67 -22.61 -7.04
C GLY A 308 -28.44 -21.43 -6.08
N ILE A 309 -27.34 -21.43 -5.31
CA ILE A 309 -27.00 -20.32 -4.42
C ILE A 309 -26.32 -19.14 -5.16
N ILE A 310 -25.64 -19.43 -6.27
CA ILE A 310 -24.92 -18.44 -7.09
C ILE A 310 -25.85 -17.94 -8.18
N ASN A 311 -26.23 -16.65 -8.13
CA ASN A 311 -27.14 -16.03 -9.10
C ASN A 311 -26.50 -15.40 -10.30
N LYS A 312 -25.24 -15.03 -10.18
CA LYS A 312 -24.51 -14.44 -11.27
C LYS A 312 -23.06 -14.90 -11.19
N ILE A 313 -22.52 -15.36 -12.30
CA ILE A 313 -21.09 -15.56 -12.47
C ILE A 313 -20.67 -14.58 -13.56
N VAL A 314 -19.72 -13.72 -13.24
CA VAL A 314 -19.13 -12.77 -14.17
C VAL A 314 -17.64 -13.07 -14.22
N ASN A 315 -17.14 -13.44 -15.39
CA ASN A 315 -15.70 -13.50 -15.60
C ASN A 315 -15.17 -12.06 -15.68
N GLN A 316 -14.31 -11.67 -14.74
CA GLN A 316 -13.67 -10.36 -14.80
C GLN A 316 -12.47 -10.44 -15.74
N ILE A 317 -12.71 -10.20 -17.04
CA ILE A 317 -11.63 -9.84 -17.95
C ILE A 317 -11.35 -8.36 -17.69
N GLY A 318 -10.52 -8.07 -16.69
CA GLY A 318 -10.05 -6.70 -16.42
C GLY A 318 -9.13 -6.19 -17.53
N ASP A 319 -9.02 -4.87 -17.64
CA ASP A 319 -7.98 -4.20 -18.43
C ASP A 319 -6.62 -4.38 -17.71
N TYR A 320 -6.01 -5.55 -17.89
CA TYR A 320 -4.68 -5.82 -17.33
C TYR A 320 -3.61 -5.28 -18.26
N ASN A 321 -2.73 -4.44 -17.70
CA ASN A 321 -1.60 -3.90 -18.44
C ASN A 321 -0.42 -4.88 -18.35
N PHE A 322 -0.29 -5.73 -19.36
CA PHE A 322 0.85 -6.64 -19.54
C PHE A 322 1.99 -5.86 -20.19
N ALA A 323 2.93 -5.37 -19.39
CA ALA A 323 4.14 -4.71 -19.88
C ALA A 323 5.33 -5.67 -19.80
N ASN A 324 6.03 -5.87 -20.91
CA ASN A 324 7.35 -6.51 -20.89
C ASN A 324 8.33 -5.57 -20.19
N THR A 325 9.22 -6.12 -19.36
CA THR A 325 10.25 -5.34 -18.66
C THR A 325 11.63 -5.83 -19.07
N ASN A 326 12.46 -4.89 -19.53
CA ASN A 326 13.83 -5.14 -19.94
C ASN A 326 14.76 -4.62 -18.84
N LEU A 327 15.40 -5.54 -18.12
CA LEU A 327 16.38 -5.19 -17.09
C LEU A 327 17.77 -5.22 -17.73
N ILE A 328 18.56 -4.17 -17.48
CA ILE A 328 19.94 -4.12 -17.95
C ILE A 328 20.85 -4.10 -16.73
N ASN A 329 21.67 -5.13 -16.63
CA ASN A 329 22.77 -5.12 -15.69
C ASN A 329 23.91 -4.30 -16.30
N HIS A 330 24.08 -3.07 -15.82
CA HIS A 330 25.28 -2.30 -16.11
C HIS A 330 26.37 -2.69 -15.12
N HIS A 331 26.79 -3.96 -15.17
CA HIS A 331 27.93 -4.38 -14.37
C HIS A 331 29.19 -3.77 -14.98
N TRP A 332 29.82 -2.86 -14.26
CA TRP A 332 31.04 -2.15 -14.66
C TRP A 332 32.28 -3.06 -14.68
N ALA A 333 32.31 -4.18 -15.42
CA ALA A 333 33.57 -4.94 -15.52
C ALA A 333 33.78 -5.86 -16.73
N ASN A 334 32.79 -6.19 -17.57
CA ASN A 334 33.08 -7.04 -18.73
C ASN A 334 32.59 -6.43 -20.05
N LYS A 335 33.56 -6.09 -20.90
CA LYS A 335 33.46 -5.40 -22.19
C LYS A 335 32.60 -6.12 -23.25
N ASP A 336 32.09 -7.32 -23.00
CA ASP A 336 31.52 -8.14 -24.08
C ASP A 336 30.03 -8.52 -23.97
N LYS A 337 29.30 -8.12 -22.93
CA LYS A 337 27.81 -8.11 -22.91
C LYS A 337 27.28 -7.49 -21.62
N SER A 338 26.46 -6.45 -21.73
CA SER A 338 25.45 -6.17 -20.70
C SER A 338 24.45 -7.31 -20.77
N ASP A 339 24.25 -8.05 -19.68
CA ASP A 339 23.20 -9.06 -19.63
C ASP A 339 21.85 -8.34 -19.66
N LEU A 340 21.22 -8.36 -20.84
CA LEU A 340 19.84 -7.94 -21.04
C LEU A 340 18.96 -9.12 -20.66
N VAL A 341 18.22 -8.99 -19.56
CA VAL A 341 17.18 -9.94 -19.20
C VAL A 341 15.84 -9.35 -19.62
N SER A 342 15.25 -9.96 -20.65
CA SER A 342 13.89 -9.65 -21.08
C SER A 342 12.92 -10.58 -20.35
N LEU A 343 12.14 -10.01 -19.43
CA LEU A 343 11.06 -10.72 -18.77
C LEU A 343 9.79 -10.57 -19.61
N ASN A 344 9.36 -11.67 -20.22
CA ASN A 344 8.23 -11.70 -21.15
C ASN A 344 7.01 -12.30 -20.48
N THR A 345 5.84 -11.71 -20.76
CA THR A 345 4.55 -12.31 -20.40
C THR A 345 4.24 -13.50 -21.34
N PRO A 346 3.66 -14.61 -20.85
CA PRO A 346 3.50 -15.85 -21.61
C PRO A 346 2.40 -15.79 -22.69
N ASN A 347 1.54 -14.77 -22.68
CA ASN A 347 0.55 -14.56 -23.73
C ASN A 347 1.05 -13.55 -24.76
N THR A 348 1.73 -14.07 -25.78
CA THR A 348 2.12 -13.40 -27.02
C THR A 348 0.93 -12.70 -27.70
N ASN A 349 1.15 -11.45 -28.12
CA ASN A 349 0.30 -10.55 -28.94
C ASN A 349 -0.59 -9.50 -28.24
N ILE A 350 -0.12 -8.88 -27.15
CA ILE A 350 -0.58 -7.53 -26.77
C ILE A 350 0.60 -6.58 -26.94
N SER A 351 0.68 -5.95 -28.11
CA SER A 351 1.71 -4.97 -28.44
C SER A 351 1.38 -3.61 -27.81
N ILE A 352 1.74 -3.41 -26.55
CA ILE A 352 2.15 -2.10 -26.03
C ILE A 352 3.27 -2.35 -25.02
N SER A 353 4.51 -2.44 -25.49
CA SER A 353 5.68 -2.37 -24.61
C SER A 353 5.77 -0.95 -24.05
N ARG A 354 5.73 -0.82 -22.72
CA ARG A 354 6.53 0.23 -22.08
C ARG A 354 7.82 -0.45 -21.68
N ASP A 355 8.79 -0.41 -22.58
CA ASP A 355 10.15 -0.85 -22.27
C ASP A 355 10.74 0.06 -21.19
N TYR A 356 10.55 -0.29 -19.93
CA TYR A 356 11.25 0.36 -18.83
C TYR A 356 12.67 -0.21 -18.80
N LEU A 357 13.62 0.46 -19.47
CA LEU A 357 15.04 0.23 -19.22
C LEU A 357 15.36 0.72 -17.81
N LYS A 358 15.66 -0.21 -16.90
CA LYS A 358 16.18 0.10 -15.56
C LYS A 358 17.58 -0.48 -15.43
N SER A 359 18.53 0.42 -15.14
CA SER A 359 19.93 0.10 -14.90
C SER A 359 20.18 -0.12 -13.42
N TYR A 360 20.73 -1.26 -13.06
CA TYR A 360 21.14 -1.55 -11.69
C TYR A 360 22.67 -1.66 -11.63
N PRO A 361 23.35 -0.87 -10.78
CA PRO A 361 24.81 -0.87 -10.70
C PRO A 361 25.37 -2.04 -9.88
N VAL A 362 24.54 -2.73 -9.09
CA VAL A 362 24.96 -3.82 -8.18
C VAL A 362 24.24 -5.13 -8.53
N ALA A 363 24.98 -6.25 -8.60
CA ALA A 363 24.43 -7.56 -8.95
C ALA A 363 23.30 -8.03 -8.01
N SER A 364 23.42 -7.80 -6.70
CA SER A 364 22.37 -8.12 -5.73
C SER A 364 21.09 -7.30 -5.96
N GLN A 365 21.23 -6.01 -6.29
CA GLN A 365 20.10 -5.15 -6.64
C GLN A 365 19.44 -5.58 -7.95
N PHE A 366 20.24 -5.99 -8.95
CA PHE A 366 19.75 -6.53 -10.21
C PHE A 366 18.94 -7.83 -9.98
N GLN A 367 19.48 -8.76 -9.18
CA GLN A 367 18.80 -10.01 -8.84
C GLN A 367 17.51 -9.79 -8.04
N ASN A 368 17.50 -8.83 -7.11
CA ASN A 368 16.29 -8.44 -6.38
C ASN A 368 15.24 -7.84 -7.32
N ALA A 369 15.65 -6.99 -8.26
CA ALA A 369 14.76 -6.42 -9.27
C ALA A 369 14.20 -7.50 -10.22
N GLU A 370 15.03 -8.42 -10.70
CA GLU A 370 14.62 -9.57 -11.53
C GLU A 370 13.57 -10.42 -10.81
N ASN A 371 13.82 -10.77 -9.54
CA ASN A 371 12.87 -11.50 -8.71
C ASN A 371 11.55 -10.75 -8.52
N PHE A 372 11.60 -9.44 -8.26
CA PHE A 372 10.41 -8.60 -8.13
C PHE A 372 9.55 -8.63 -9.41
N TYR A 373 10.15 -8.36 -10.57
CA TYR A 373 9.43 -8.28 -11.83
C TYR A 373 8.91 -9.64 -12.29
N THR A 374 9.67 -10.71 -12.09
CA THR A 374 9.24 -12.09 -12.39
C THR A 374 7.99 -12.45 -11.59
N LYS A 375 8.00 -12.18 -10.28
CA LYS A 375 6.84 -12.40 -9.41
C LYS A 375 5.67 -11.47 -9.74
N GLU A 376 5.92 -10.23 -10.14
CA GLU A 376 4.88 -9.29 -10.53
C GLU A 376 4.13 -9.75 -11.80
N ILE A 377 4.86 -10.30 -12.79
CA ILE A 377 4.29 -10.90 -14.00
C ILE A 377 3.38 -12.09 -13.65
N ASP A 378 3.89 -13.06 -12.88
CA ASP A 378 3.12 -14.23 -12.43
C ASP A 378 1.85 -13.81 -11.66
N ASN A 379 1.97 -12.81 -10.79
CA ASN A 379 0.81 -12.27 -10.07
C ASN A 379 -0.25 -11.66 -11.00
N ASN A 380 0.16 -10.96 -12.06
CA ASN A 380 -0.77 -10.39 -13.05
C ASN A 380 -1.47 -11.48 -13.87
N GLU A 381 -0.80 -12.60 -14.16
CA GLU A 381 -1.45 -13.76 -14.79
C GLU A 381 -2.48 -14.40 -13.86
N LYS A 382 -2.16 -14.56 -12.58
CA LYS A 382 -3.09 -15.08 -11.57
C LYS A 382 -4.38 -14.24 -11.49
N LYS A 383 -4.28 -12.91 -11.65
CA LYS A 383 -5.45 -12.01 -11.68
C LYS A 383 -6.46 -12.36 -12.78
N LEU A 384 -6.02 -12.91 -13.92
CA LEU A 384 -6.91 -13.33 -15.02
C LEU A 384 -7.85 -14.47 -14.64
N SER A 385 -7.53 -15.21 -13.57
CA SER A 385 -8.37 -16.31 -13.10
C SER A 385 -9.52 -15.85 -12.19
N CYS A 386 -9.63 -14.55 -11.91
CA CYS A 386 -10.66 -13.97 -11.05
C CYS A 386 -12.07 -14.16 -11.62
N LEU A 387 -12.99 -14.68 -10.80
CA LEU A 387 -14.43 -14.62 -11.08
C LEU A 387 -15.12 -13.71 -10.06
N SER A 388 -16.22 -13.10 -10.48
CA SER A 388 -17.14 -12.41 -9.59
C SER A 388 -18.45 -13.19 -9.47
N PHE A 389 -18.81 -13.56 -8.24
CA PHE A 389 -20.06 -14.25 -7.92
C PHE A 389 -21.05 -13.29 -7.28
N GLY A 390 -22.27 -13.25 -7.81
CA GLY A 390 -23.44 -12.74 -7.10
C GLY A 390 -24.13 -13.88 -6.36
N TRP A 391 -24.47 -13.67 -5.09
CA TRP A 391 -25.15 -14.66 -4.28
C TRP A 391 -26.62 -14.32 -4.15
N SER A 392 -27.49 -15.33 -4.17
CA SER A 392 -28.91 -15.12 -3.87
C SER A 392 -29.16 -14.90 -2.38
N TYR A 393 -28.41 -15.58 -1.52
CA TYR A 393 -28.52 -15.53 -0.07
C TYR A 393 -27.18 -15.99 0.55
N PHE A 394 -27.04 -15.85 1.87
CA PHE A 394 -25.84 -16.30 2.57
C PHE A 394 -25.79 -17.85 2.64
N PRO A 395 -24.63 -18.48 2.40
CA PRO A 395 -24.49 -19.93 2.44
C PRO A 395 -24.57 -20.48 3.87
N SER A 396 -25.56 -21.32 4.18
CA SER A 396 -25.82 -21.83 5.54
C SER A 396 -24.60 -22.38 6.29
N ASP A 397 -23.65 -23.00 5.58
CA ASP A 397 -22.52 -23.70 6.19
C ASP A 397 -21.16 -23.08 5.87
N PHE A 398 -21.11 -21.91 5.27
CA PHE A 398 -19.87 -21.30 4.78
C PHE A 398 -19.91 -19.79 4.98
N THR A 399 -18.79 -19.19 5.37
CA THR A 399 -18.66 -17.73 5.48
C THR A 399 -18.28 -17.14 4.13
N VAL A 400 -18.92 -16.04 3.75
CA VAL A 400 -18.57 -15.29 2.54
C VAL A 400 -17.40 -14.33 2.76
N LEU A 401 -16.70 -14.34 3.88
CA LEU A 401 -15.60 -13.40 4.15
C LEU A 401 -14.32 -13.77 3.37
N PRO A 402 -13.39 -12.82 3.17
CA PRO A 402 -12.10 -13.08 2.52
C PRO A 402 -11.32 -14.24 3.14
N MET A 403 -10.45 -14.86 2.35
CA MET A 403 -9.65 -16.05 2.65
C MET A 403 -10.44 -17.36 2.88
N SER A 404 -11.77 -17.29 2.90
CA SER A 404 -12.62 -18.47 3.03
C SER A 404 -12.52 -19.37 1.79
N LYS A 405 -12.33 -20.68 2.02
CA LYS A 405 -12.16 -21.70 1.00
C LYS A 405 -13.42 -22.53 0.79
N PHE A 406 -13.80 -22.73 -0.47
CA PHE A 406 -14.94 -23.58 -0.84
C PHE A 406 -14.68 -24.32 -2.15
N SER A 407 -15.54 -25.27 -2.50
CA SER A 407 -15.56 -25.89 -3.81
C SER A 407 -16.94 -25.76 -4.45
N LEU A 408 -16.94 -25.61 -5.77
CA LEU A 408 -18.17 -25.62 -6.55
C LEU A 408 -18.79 -27.01 -6.57
N ALA A 409 -20.12 -27.10 -6.68
CA ALA A 409 -20.79 -28.36 -6.98
C ALA A 409 -20.32 -28.92 -8.34
N LYS A 410 -20.36 -30.26 -8.50
CA LYS A 410 -19.89 -30.95 -9.71
C LYS A 410 -20.49 -30.38 -11.00
N ASP A 411 -21.76 -29.97 -10.97
CA ASP A 411 -22.40 -29.42 -12.16
C ASP A 411 -21.70 -28.12 -12.59
N TYR A 412 -21.51 -27.14 -11.69
CA TYR A 412 -20.74 -25.93 -11.97
C TYR A 412 -19.33 -26.23 -12.49
N GLN A 413 -18.65 -27.25 -11.93
CA GLN A 413 -17.32 -27.65 -12.35
C GLN A 413 -17.24 -28.22 -13.78
N ASN A 414 -18.34 -28.77 -14.30
CA ASN A 414 -18.39 -29.31 -15.66
C ASN A 414 -18.34 -28.19 -16.72
N PHE A 415 -18.91 -27.01 -16.42
CA PHE A 415 -18.89 -25.85 -17.33
C PHE A 415 -17.71 -24.91 -17.06
N LEU A 416 -17.15 -24.97 -15.85
CA LEU A 416 -16.03 -24.16 -15.38
C LEU A 416 -14.82 -25.05 -15.10
N GLU A 417 -14.32 -25.76 -16.12
CA GLU A 417 -13.31 -26.81 -15.95
C GLU A 417 -12.02 -26.33 -15.28
N GLN A 418 -11.64 -25.07 -15.50
CA GLN A 418 -10.48 -24.44 -14.86
C GLN A 418 -10.65 -24.15 -13.36
N TYR A 419 -11.82 -24.45 -12.78
CA TYR A 419 -12.20 -24.21 -11.38
C TYR A 419 -12.64 -25.50 -10.65
N LYS A 420 -12.15 -26.67 -11.08
CA LYS A 420 -12.42 -28.00 -10.47
C LYS A 420 -11.82 -28.18 -9.05
N GLY A 421 -11.04 -27.22 -8.56
CA GLY A 421 -10.35 -27.28 -7.27
C GLY A 421 -11.00 -26.47 -6.14
N ASN A 422 -10.21 -26.17 -5.12
CA ASN A 422 -10.59 -25.23 -4.07
C ASN A 422 -10.57 -23.81 -4.63
N LEU A 423 -11.59 -23.03 -4.30
CA LEU A 423 -11.68 -21.61 -4.58
C LEU A 423 -11.53 -20.83 -3.29
N VAL A 424 -10.91 -19.65 -3.37
CA VAL A 424 -10.68 -18.73 -2.27
C VAL A 424 -11.40 -17.43 -2.57
N ILE A 425 -12.11 -16.89 -1.57
CA ILE A 425 -12.67 -15.54 -1.63
C ILE A 425 -11.56 -14.53 -1.39
N ALA A 426 -11.35 -13.60 -2.33
CA ALA A 426 -10.41 -12.49 -2.16
C ALA A 426 -11.09 -11.21 -1.68
N ASN A 427 -12.36 -11.02 -2.07
CA ASN A 427 -13.10 -9.82 -1.73
C ASN A 427 -14.59 -10.14 -1.62
N THR A 428 -15.29 -9.41 -0.75
CA THR A 428 -16.72 -9.56 -0.51
C THR A 428 -17.37 -8.21 -0.27
N LYS A 429 -18.30 -7.86 -1.14
CA LYS A 429 -19.16 -6.70 -0.98
C LYS A 429 -20.54 -7.12 -0.50
N ILE A 430 -20.95 -6.59 0.65
CA ILE A 430 -22.28 -6.80 1.24
C ILE A 430 -23.00 -5.46 1.27
N VAL A 431 -24.22 -5.45 0.75
CA VAL A 431 -25.08 -4.26 0.71
C VAL A 431 -26.42 -4.62 1.33
N PHE A 432 -26.74 -3.98 2.45
CA PHE A 432 -28.04 -4.00 3.10
C PHE A 432 -28.81 -2.75 2.66
N VAL A 433 -30.00 -2.91 2.09
CA VAL A 433 -30.87 -1.80 1.64
C VAL A 433 -32.22 -1.91 2.31
N ASN A 434 -32.63 -0.86 3.02
CA ASN A 434 -33.98 -0.80 3.57
C ASN A 434 -34.96 -0.34 2.49
N HIS A 435 -35.86 -1.22 2.06
CA HIS A 435 -36.90 -0.86 1.10
C HIS A 435 -38.15 -0.26 1.75
N GLN A 436 -38.29 -0.36 3.08
CA GLN A 436 -39.40 0.22 3.80
C GLN A 436 -39.04 1.65 4.21
N LYS A 437 -39.83 2.63 3.73
CA LYS A 437 -39.76 4.01 4.22
C LYS A 437 -40.31 4.05 5.64
N HIS A 438 -39.47 3.84 6.64
CA HIS A 438 -39.89 4.10 8.02
C HIS A 438 -39.90 5.61 8.28
N ALA A 439 -41.07 6.09 8.69
CA ALA A 439 -41.24 7.44 9.20
C ALA A 439 -40.62 7.54 10.60
N ILE A 440 -39.56 8.33 10.74
CA ILE A 440 -38.96 8.65 12.05
C ILE A 440 -39.62 9.91 12.53
N PHE A 441 -40.58 9.83 13.44
CA PHE A 441 -41.48 10.93 13.74
C PHE A 441 -40.78 12.12 14.43
N ALA A 442 -41.16 13.36 14.06
CA ALA A 442 -40.72 14.55 14.78
C ALA A 442 -41.33 14.54 16.19
N GLY A 443 -40.49 14.62 17.22
CA GLY A 443 -40.94 14.53 18.61
C GLY A 443 -41.16 13.10 19.12
N GLN A 444 -40.88 12.06 18.33
CA GLN A 444 -40.62 10.74 18.91
C GLN A 444 -39.37 10.89 19.79
N THR A 445 -39.55 10.70 21.09
CA THR A 445 -38.41 10.29 21.92
C THR A 445 -37.90 9.00 21.33
N SER A 446 -36.66 8.99 20.84
CA SER A 446 -35.93 7.74 20.88
C SER A 446 -36.04 7.24 22.32
N GLU A 447 -36.51 6.02 22.56
CA GLU A 447 -36.29 5.35 23.87
C GLU A 447 -34.78 5.15 24.15
N PHE A 448 -33.91 5.69 23.30
CA PHE A 448 -32.53 5.30 23.10
C PHE A 448 -31.55 6.46 23.25
N SER A 449 -31.83 7.38 24.16
CA SER A 449 -30.78 8.20 24.75
C SER A 449 -30.40 7.58 26.10
N ILE A 450 -29.31 6.80 26.11
CA ILE A 450 -28.53 6.35 27.29
C ILE A 450 -28.77 4.90 27.79
N SER A 451 -29.81 4.17 27.40
CA SER A 451 -29.91 2.75 27.84
C SER A 451 -30.76 1.84 26.95
N GLY A 452 -30.08 0.83 26.39
CA GLY A 452 -30.62 -0.44 25.91
C GLY A 452 -29.46 -1.43 25.74
N GLN A 453 -28.47 -1.43 26.63
CA GLN A 453 -28.30 -2.39 27.74
C GLN A 453 -28.03 -3.86 27.35
N SER A 454 -28.00 -4.20 26.07
CA SER A 454 -27.66 -5.55 25.67
C SER A 454 -26.49 -5.58 24.69
N ASN A 455 -25.42 -6.24 25.11
CA ASN A 455 -24.42 -6.76 24.17
C ASN A 455 -24.97 -7.93 23.35
N ASP A 456 -26.21 -8.37 23.61
CA ASP A 456 -26.83 -9.48 22.92
C ASP A 456 -27.49 -9.01 21.63
N ILE A 457 -26.88 -9.39 20.51
CA ILE A 457 -27.43 -9.17 19.17
C ILE A 457 -28.76 -9.91 18.96
N SER A 458 -29.17 -10.85 19.84
CA SER A 458 -30.36 -11.68 19.68
C SER A 458 -31.71 -10.94 19.83
N GLU A 459 -31.70 -9.72 20.37
CA GLU A 459 -32.89 -8.92 20.66
C GLU A 459 -33.70 -8.51 19.41
N MET A 460 -34.99 -8.21 19.60
CA MET A 460 -35.90 -7.87 18.48
C MET A 460 -35.49 -6.59 17.73
N ASP A 461 -34.90 -5.63 18.43
CA ASP A 461 -34.49 -4.32 17.92
C ASP A 461 -33.38 -4.42 16.86
N TYR A 462 -32.68 -5.56 16.82
CA TYR A 462 -31.63 -5.85 15.84
C TYR A 462 -32.12 -6.60 14.59
N LYS A 463 -33.39 -7.02 14.53
CA LYS A 463 -33.91 -7.77 13.37
C LYS A 463 -33.93 -6.92 12.09
N LEU A 464 -33.36 -7.47 11.02
CA LEU A 464 -33.31 -6.85 9.71
C LEU A 464 -34.65 -6.95 8.97
N ASN A 465 -35.07 -5.82 8.40
CA ASN A 465 -36.15 -5.75 7.39
C ASN A 465 -35.59 -5.33 6.02
N HIS A 466 -34.29 -5.50 5.82
CA HIS A 466 -33.54 -5.04 4.66
C HIS A 466 -33.44 -6.13 3.60
N SER A 467 -33.31 -5.73 2.34
CA SER A 467 -32.77 -6.64 1.34
C SER A 467 -31.25 -6.72 1.46
N ILE A 468 -30.71 -7.88 1.11
CA ILE A 468 -29.27 -8.10 1.12
C ILE A 468 -28.81 -8.44 -0.30
N LYS A 469 -27.72 -7.79 -0.73
CA LYS A 469 -26.99 -8.13 -1.94
C LYS A 469 -25.54 -8.45 -1.57
N ILE A 470 -25.08 -9.63 -1.97
CA ILE A 470 -23.72 -10.09 -1.72
C ILE A 470 -23.04 -10.33 -3.07
N THR A 471 -21.82 -9.82 -3.21
CA THR A 471 -20.98 -10.07 -4.37
C THR A 471 -19.57 -10.39 -3.91
N THR A 472 -18.98 -11.47 -4.40
CA THR A 472 -17.61 -11.88 -4.03
C THR A 472 -16.71 -11.92 -5.25
N LYS A 473 -15.42 -11.60 -5.09
CA LYS A 473 -14.38 -11.97 -6.05
C LYS A 473 -13.67 -13.21 -5.55
N ILE A 474 -13.45 -14.16 -6.46
CA ILE A 474 -12.90 -15.47 -6.12
C ILE A 474 -11.78 -15.86 -7.08
N TYR A 475 -10.87 -16.68 -6.56
CA TYR A 475 -9.74 -17.24 -7.31
C TYR A 475 -9.67 -18.75 -7.09
N PRO A 476 -9.12 -19.53 -8.04
CA PRO A 476 -8.55 -20.83 -7.74
C PRO A 476 -7.53 -20.68 -6.60
N ALA A 477 -7.53 -21.59 -5.63
CA ALA A 477 -6.68 -21.48 -4.44
C ALA A 477 -5.17 -21.47 -4.78
N ASP A 478 -4.77 -22.18 -5.84
CA ASP A 478 -3.42 -22.22 -6.40
C ASP A 478 -3.06 -20.97 -7.23
N LYS A 479 -4.06 -20.14 -7.57
CA LYS A 479 -3.91 -18.91 -8.36
C LYS A 479 -4.42 -17.68 -7.63
N LEU A 480 -4.42 -17.70 -6.28
CA LEU A 480 -4.74 -16.51 -5.50
C LEU A 480 -3.72 -15.42 -5.83
N ALA A 481 -4.21 -14.30 -6.36
CA ALA A 481 -3.38 -13.15 -6.67
C ALA A 481 -3.27 -12.20 -5.47
N LEU A 482 -2.15 -11.50 -5.36
CA LEU A 482 -1.97 -10.39 -4.43
C LEU A 482 -2.98 -9.28 -4.74
N THR A 483 -3.62 -8.79 -3.69
CA THR A 483 -4.59 -7.69 -3.73
C THR A 483 -4.09 -6.55 -2.85
N PHE A 484 -4.11 -5.34 -3.42
CA PHE A 484 -3.66 -4.13 -2.75
C PHE A 484 -4.76 -3.07 -2.85
N PRO A 485 -4.92 -2.20 -1.83
CA PRO A 485 -5.79 -1.04 -1.93
C PRO A 485 -5.28 -0.08 -3.00
N GLU A 486 -6.07 0.94 -3.34
CA GLU A 486 -5.54 2.07 -4.09
C GLU A 486 -4.56 2.86 -3.22
N TYR A 487 -3.35 3.08 -3.74
CA TYR A 487 -2.31 3.87 -3.08
C TYR A 487 -1.45 4.61 -4.11
N ASN A 488 -0.78 5.68 -3.69
CA ASN A 488 0.08 6.47 -4.56
C ASN A 488 1.39 5.74 -4.87
N GLN A 489 1.56 5.31 -6.12
CA GLN A 489 2.74 4.56 -6.58
C GLN A 489 3.96 5.44 -6.89
N ASN A 490 3.79 6.77 -6.98
CA ASN A 490 4.89 7.66 -7.33
C ASN A 490 5.77 7.94 -6.11
N ILE A 491 6.86 7.19 -5.98
CA ILE A 491 7.91 7.47 -4.99
C ILE A 491 8.69 8.71 -5.41
N LYS A 492 8.77 9.66 -4.49
CA LYS A 492 9.74 10.75 -4.59
C LYS A 492 10.87 10.51 -3.61
N ASP A 493 12.07 10.78 -4.10
CA ASP A 493 13.25 10.77 -3.26
C ASP A 493 13.18 11.93 -2.25
N LEU A 494 13.65 11.66 -1.03
CA LEU A 494 13.87 12.66 -0.01
C LEU A 494 15.14 13.44 -0.37
N LYS A 495 14.98 14.74 -0.62
CA LYS A 495 16.10 15.64 -0.93
C LYS A 495 16.54 16.39 0.31
N ILE A 496 17.75 16.14 0.76
CA ILE A 496 18.29 16.71 2.00
C ILE A 496 19.76 17.11 1.84
N TYR A 497 20.29 17.81 2.84
CA TYR A 497 21.71 18.11 2.94
C TYR A 497 22.35 17.18 3.97
N GLY A 498 23.58 16.77 3.68
CA GLY A 498 24.42 15.99 4.59
C GLY A 498 25.86 16.48 4.56
N TRP A 499 26.69 15.88 5.40
CA TRP A 499 28.13 16.15 5.45
C TRP A 499 28.91 14.87 5.29
N ILE A 500 29.95 14.90 4.46
CA ILE A 500 30.92 13.80 4.44
C ILE A 500 31.61 13.75 5.80
N ASP A 501 31.68 12.56 6.37
CA ASP A 501 32.33 12.33 7.67
C ASP A 501 33.21 11.08 7.60
N ASP A 502 33.97 10.84 8.65
CA ASP A 502 34.89 9.72 8.77
C ASP A 502 34.78 8.92 10.07
N LEU A 503 33.81 9.27 10.91
CA LEU A 503 33.52 8.66 12.22
C LEU A 503 34.65 8.78 13.26
N ASN A 504 35.80 9.33 12.88
CA ASN A 504 36.92 9.57 13.77
C ASN A 504 36.83 11.00 14.33
N ASP A 505 37.08 11.21 15.61
CA ASP A 505 37.19 12.57 16.20
C ASP A 505 38.50 13.29 15.80
N SER A 506 39.31 12.69 14.91
CA SER A 506 40.55 13.31 14.45
C SER A 506 40.25 14.55 13.61
N SER A 507 41.01 15.62 13.85
CA SER A 507 40.95 16.89 13.10
C SER A 507 41.60 16.79 11.72
N GLN A 508 41.88 15.59 11.22
CA GLN A 508 42.55 15.40 9.93
C GLN A 508 41.53 15.38 8.80
N ASP A 509 41.69 16.27 7.82
CA ASP A 509 40.96 16.26 6.54
C ASP A 509 41.29 15.00 5.74
N SER A 510 40.64 13.90 6.07
CA SER A 510 40.91 12.60 5.46
C SER A 510 39.76 12.14 4.55
N VAL A 511 40.08 11.25 3.62
CA VAL A 511 39.18 10.68 2.61
C VAL A 511 38.90 9.25 3.02
N TYR A 512 37.63 8.86 3.12
CA TYR A 512 37.23 7.53 3.60
C TYR A 512 36.29 6.82 2.63
N PHE A 513 36.49 5.50 2.57
CA PHE A 513 35.71 4.57 1.78
C PHE A 513 35.37 3.36 2.64
N VAL A 514 34.10 2.92 2.62
CA VAL A 514 33.67 1.65 3.23
C VAL A 514 33.35 0.67 2.12
N THR A 515 33.79 -0.59 2.24
CA THR A 515 33.37 -1.69 1.35
C THR A 515 32.31 -2.56 2.02
N GLN A 516 31.47 -3.23 1.23
CA GLN A 516 30.37 -4.06 1.74
C GLN A 516 30.88 -5.08 2.79
N GLY A 517 30.35 -5.00 4.02
CA GLY A 517 30.68 -5.91 5.13
C GLY A 517 31.76 -5.42 6.10
N ASP A 518 32.30 -4.21 5.93
CA ASP A 518 33.34 -3.66 6.80
C ASP A 518 32.80 -2.90 8.02
N GLU A 519 33.57 -2.92 9.11
CA GLU A 519 33.40 -1.94 10.18
C GLU A 519 33.80 -0.53 9.69
N PRO A 520 33.04 0.52 10.04
CA PRO A 520 33.24 1.87 9.50
C PRO A 520 34.59 2.54 9.80
N ASN A 521 35.45 1.91 10.61
CA ASN A 521 36.66 2.51 11.18
C ASN A 521 37.95 2.14 10.43
N SER A 522 37.91 1.36 9.33
CA SER A 522 39.12 0.96 8.61
C SER A 522 39.41 1.91 7.43
N GLN A 523 40.48 2.71 7.53
CA GLN A 523 41.06 3.41 6.38
C GLN A 523 41.63 2.36 5.42
N LYS A 524 41.04 2.18 4.24
CA LYS A 524 41.50 1.22 3.24
C LYS A 524 42.17 1.90 2.06
N ASP A 525 43.24 1.28 1.59
CA ASP A 525 43.83 1.57 0.29
C ASP A 525 42.87 1.09 -0.81
N ILE A 526 42.19 2.00 -1.48
CA ILE A 526 41.26 1.66 -2.57
C ILE A 526 41.98 1.20 -3.84
N SER A 527 43.31 1.35 -3.94
CA SER A 527 44.08 0.98 -5.12
C SER A 527 43.96 -0.51 -5.46
N VAL A 528 43.81 -1.37 -4.45
CA VAL A 528 43.64 -2.82 -4.62
C VAL A 528 42.25 -3.22 -5.07
N ASP A 529 41.26 -2.34 -4.89
CA ASP A 529 39.88 -2.58 -5.30
C ASP A 529 39.60 -2.06 -6.72
N PHE A 530 40.52 -1.33 -7.37
CA PHE A 530 40.39 -0.98 -8.79
C PHE A 530 40.84 -2.13 -9.69
N VAL A 531 39.98 -2.55 -10.62
CA VAL A 531 40.35 -3.52 -11.67
C VAL A 531 41.13 -2.78 -12.76
N ALA A 532 42.41 -3.11 -12.92
CA ALA A 532 43.16 -2.66 -14.08
C ALA A 532 42.51 -3.26 -15.34
N PRO A 533 42.04 -2.45 -16.32
CA PRO A 533 41.40 -3.00 -17.49
C PRO A 533 42.41 -3.76 -18.34
N ASP A 534 42.11 -5.03 -18.64
CA ASP A 534 42.81 -5.78 -19.67
C ASP A 534 42.57 -5.08 -21.02
N LYS A 535 43.55 -4.25 -21.41
CA LYS A 535 43.67 -3.52 -22.68
C LYS A 535 42.75 -2.29 -22.86
N VAL A 536 43.38 -1.12 -22.74
CA VAL A 536 43.15 0.13 -23.50
C VAL A 536 41.71 0.69 -23.51
N ALA A 537 41.04 0.75 -22.37
CA ALA A 537 39.96 1.74 -22.21
C ALA A 537 40.17 2.51 -20.91
N PHE A 538 40.81 3.68 -21.03
CA PHE A 538 40.55 4.77 -20.09
C PHE A 538 39.25 5.44 -20.55
N LEU A 539 38.12 5.00 -19.99
CA LEU A 539 36.84 5.68 -20.14
C LEU A 539 36.05 5.56 -18.83
N THR A 540 36.06 6.63 -18.04
CA THR A 540 34.94 7.22 -17.27
C THR A 540 33.97 6.37 -16.45
N HIS A 541 34.18 5.07 -16.20
CA HIS A 541 33.25 4.28 -15.39
C HIS A 541 34.00 3.43 -14.37
N ASP A 542 33.61 3.58 -13.10
CA ASP A 542 34.22 3.01 -11.90
C ASP A 542 34.33 1.48 -11.96
N HIS A 543 35.48 0.97 -12.39
CA HIS A 543 35.83 -0.45 -12.34
C HIS A 543 36.37 -0.80 -10.94
N THR A 544 35.52 -0.80 -9.91
CA THR A 544 35.90 -1.30 -8.58
C THR A 544 35.38 -2.73 -8.38
N THR A 545 36.21 -3.64 -7.83
CA THR A 545 35.83 -5.02 -7.47
C THR A 545 34.86 -5.07 -6.29
N LYS A 546 34.72 -3.96 -5.56
CA LYS A 546 33.84 -3.81 -4.40
C LYS A 546 33.09 -2.48 -4.49
N GLU A 547 31.93 -2.43 -3.84
CA GLU A 547 31.17 -1.18 -3.66
C GLU A 547 31.98 -0.20 -2.79
N LEU A 548 32.38 0.94 -3.36
CA LEU A 548 32.99 2.05 -2.62
C LEU A 548 31.89 3.04 -2.22
N SER A 549 31.85 3.41 -0.94
CA SER A 549 30.88 4.37 -0.41
C SER A 549 31.52 5.46 0.44
N TYR A 550 31.00 6.68 0.33
CA TYR A 550 31.22 7.75 1.29
C TYR A 550 30.37 7.53 2.55
N ILE A 551 30.90 7.91 3.71
CA ILE A 551 30.14 8.03 4.95
C ILE A 551 29.54 9.44 5.00
N VAL A 552 28.23 9.52 5.15
CA VAL A 552 27.49 10.79 5.16
C VAL A 552 26.73 10.92 6.46
N LYS A 553 27.06 11.96 7.22
CA LYS A 553 26.34 12.37 8.41
C LYS A 553 25.07 13.12 8.02
N LEU A 554 23.94 12.69 8.59
CA LEU A 554 22.63 13.30 8.34
C LEU A 554 22.16 14.16 9.53
N PRO A 555 21.21 15.09 9.30
CA PRO A 555 20.53 15.83 10.37
C PRO A 555 19.89 14.88 11.39
N ILE A 556 20.12 15.13 12.69
CA ILE A 556 19.65 14.27 13.79
C ILE A 556 18.12 14.09 13.79
N GLU A 557 17.38 15.09 13.33
CA GLU A 557 15.91 15.09 13.28
C GLU A 557 15.35 14.01 12.35
N LEU A 558 16.16 13.54 11.40
CA LEU A 558 15.81 12.44 10.50
C LEU A 558 16.12 11.07 11.08
N ASN A 559 16.82 10.98 12.21
CA ASN A 559 17.16 9.70 12.80
C ASN A 559 15.90 9.03 13.34
N GLY A 560 15.51 7.91 12.74
CA GLY A 560 14.30 7.19 13.14
C GLY A 560 14.38 6.53 14.52
N SER A 561 15.59 6.23 15.01
CA SER A 561 15.85 5.36 16.17
C SER A 561 16.48 6.05 17.38
N SER A 562 17.02 7.25 17.22
CA SER A 562 17.74 7.93 18.29
C SER A 562 17.80 9.45 18.08
N THR A 563 18.07 10.22 19.13
CA THR A 563 18.44 11.64 18.99
C THR A 563 19.94 11.85 18.83
N LYS A 564 20.70 10.76 18.64
CA LYS A 564 22.15 10.81 18.43
C LYS A 564 22.50 11.04 16.96
N PRO A 565 23.68 11.63 16.68
CA PRO A 565 24.22 11.67 15.33
C PRO A 565 24.22 10.27 14.71
N PHE A 566 23.87 10.21 13.43
CA PHE A 566 23.89 8.97 12.68
C PHE A 566 24.40 9.22 11.27
N TYR A 567 24.72 8.11 10.63
CA TYR A 567 25.49 8.09 9.40
C TYR A 567 24.87 7.07 8.47
N ILE A 568 24.93 7.38 7.18
CA ILE A 568 24.58 6.46 6.11
C ILE A 568 25.76 6.33 5.15
N THR A 569 25.76 5.28 4.36
CA THR A 569 26.68 5.13 3.24
C THR A 569 26.00 5.54 1.94
N LEU A 570 26.70 6.35 1.14
CA LEU A 570 26.26 6.71 -0.21
C LEU A 570 27.35 6.36 -1.24
N PRO A 571 26.97 5.96 -2.47
CA PRO A 571 27.94 5.54 -3.48
C PRO A 571 29.02 6.60 -3.75
N TYR A 572 30.24 6.14 -3.93
CA TYR A 572 31.34 6.92 -4.49
C TYR A 572 31.07 7.26 -5.96
N PHE A 573 31.60 8.40 -6.41
CA PHE A 573 31.59 8.78 -7.82
C PHE A 573 32.83 9.62 -8.16
N VAL A 574 33.29 9.48 -9.41
CA VAL A 574 34.32 10.35 -10.01
C VAL A 574 33.63 11.40 -10.90
N LEU A 575 33.97 12.67 -10.70
CA LEU A 575 33.40 13.79 -11.45
C LEU A 575 33.99 13.98 -12.85
N ASP A 576 35.31 13.78 -12.97
CA ASP A 576 36.07 14.02 -14.20
C ASP A 576 37.04 12.86 -14.46
N ASP A 577 37.18 12.45 -15.71
CA ASP A 577 38.13 11.42 -16.19
C ASP A 577 39.61 11.77 -16.01
N HIS A 578 39.91 13.06 -15.79
CA HIS A 578 41.27 13.54 -15.67
C HIS A 578 41.62 14.00 -14.25
N ARG A 579 40.66 13.98 -13.31
CA ARG A 579 40.82 14.55 -11.96
C ARG A 579 40.19 13.65 -10.90
N LEU A 580 41.04 13.09 -10.05
CA LEU A 580 40.60 12.41 -8.84
C LEU A 580 40.51 13.43 -7.70
N MET A 581 39.31 13.95 -7.44
CA MET A 581 39.02 14.84 -6.32
C MET A 581 37.98 14.20 -5.40
N PRO A 582 38.39 13.29 -4.50
CA PRO A 582 37.47 12.68 -3.57
C PRO A 582 36.96 13.72 -2.55
N LEU A 583 35.75 13.50 -2.04
CA LEU A 583 35.17 14.39 -1.05
C LEU A 583 35.84 14.20 0.30
N ARG A 584 36.25 15.31 0.93
CA ARG A 584 36.91 15.31 2.25
C ARG A 584 35.87 15.39 3.36
N LYS A 585 36.24 14.97 4.57
CA LYS A 585 35.48 15.25 5.79
C LYS A 585 35.03 16.71 5.86
N GLY A 586 33.79 16.94 6.29
CA GLY A 586 33.18 18.26 6.39
C GLY A 586 32.59 18.81 5.09
N THR A 587 32.81 18.15 3.94
CA THR A 587 32.19 18.54 2.67
C THR A 587 30.67 18.49 2.78
N ALA A 588 29.99 19.63 2.63
CA ALA A 588 28.54 19.69 2.54
C ALA A 588 28.08 19.17 1.17
N VAL A 589 27.08 18.29 1.18
CA VAL A 589 26.53 17.65 -0.02
C VAL A 589 25.00 17.74 -0.01
N ALA A 590 24.40 17.92 -1.19
CA ALA A 590 22.99 17.69 -1.41
C ALA A 590 22.81 16.25 -1.88
N ILE A 591 21.86 15.54 -1.26
CA ILE A 591 21.65 14.11 -1.49
C ILE A 591 20.17 13.83 -1.77
N SER A 592 19.92 12.81 -2.57
CA SER A 592 18.59 12.25 -2.84
C SER A 592 18.53 10.82 -2.31
N LEU A 593 17.56 10.55 -1.44
CA LEU A 593 17.35 9.25 -0.83
C LEU A 593 15.99 8.67 -1.27
N GLY A 594 16.03 7.57 -2.02
CA GLY A 594 14.91 6.65 -2.20
C GLY A 594 14.76 5.73 -0.98
N GLN A 595 13.90 4.71 -1.08
CA GLN A 595 13.56 3.84 0.06
C GLN A 595 14.78 3.06 0.62
N GLU A 596 15.62 2.54 -0.27
CA GLU A 596 16.79 1.69 0.04
C GLU A 596 18.04 2.10 -0.77
N ASN A 597 17.95 3.18 -1.53
CA ASN A 597 19.01 3.64 -2.41
C ASN A 597 19.11 5.17 -2.40
N GLY A 598 20.30 5.69 -2.66
CA GLY A 598 20.49 7.13 -2.68
C GLY A 598 21.80 7.50 -3.33
N TYR A 599 21.96 8.78 -3.61
CA TYR A 599 23.17 9.31 -4.24
C TYR A 599 23.37 10.78 -3.86
N ILE A 600 24.60 11.25 -4.06
CA ILE A 600 24.95 12.66 -3.90
C ILE A 600 24.60 13.38 -5.20
N ASP A 601 23.62 14.27 -5.17
CA ASP A 601 23.21 15.06 -6.34
C ASP A 601 24.24 16.15 -6.65
N LYS A 602 24.72 16.85 -5.60
CA LYS A 602 25.54 18.05 -5.74
C LYS A 602 26.49 18.19 -4.56
N ILE A 603 27.67 18.72 -4.85
CA ILE A 603 28.60 19.20 -3.83
C ILE A 603 28.27 20.66 -3.56
N MET A 604 28.00 20.99 -2.30
CA MET A 604 27.60 22.33 -1.86
C MET A 604 28.79 23.14 -1.33
N TRP A 605 30.01 22.63 -1.51
CA TRP A 605 31.22 23.25 -1.00
C TRP A 605 31.77 24.30 -1.97
N HIS A 606 32.07 25.49 -1.44
CA HIS A 606 33.09 26.39 -1.97
C HIS A 606 34.29 26.41 -1.01
N SER A 607 35.49 26.11 -1.49
CA SER A 607 36.75 26.11 -0.70
C SER A 607 37.20 27.50 -0.22
N ILE A 608 36.37 28.53 -0.45
CA ILE A 608 36.68 29.93 -0.19
C ILE A 608 35.74 30.39 0.93
N GLN A 609 36.27 30.62 2.12
CA GLN A 609 35.53 31.30 3.18
C GLN A 609 34.95 32.62 2.64
N ASP A 610 33.67 32.92 2.93
CA ASP A 610 32.92 34.08 2.44
C ASP A 610 33.67 35.44 2.51
N LYS A 611 34.68 35.54 3.38
CA LYS A 611 35.53 36.73 3.54
C LYS A 611 36.38 37.11 2.32
N ILE A 612 36.53 36.24 1.31
CA ILE A 612 37.39 36.48 0.13
C ILE A 612 36.59 36.83 -1.13
N PHE A 613 35.25 36.81 -1.09
CA PHE A 613 34.41 37.38 -2.16
C PHE A 613 34.44 38.91 -2.13
N SER A 614 35.60 39.48 -2.47
CA SER A 614 35.76 40.91 -2.75
C SER A 614 35.23 41.19 -4.15
N LYS A 615 34.29 42.14 -4.29
CA LYS A 615 33.82 42.62 -5.61
C LYS A 615 34.93 43.29 -6.44
N ASP A 616 36.05 43.65 -5.81
CA ASP A 616 37.11 44.46 -6.40
C ASP A 616 38.36 43.64 -6.81
N SER A 617 38.38 42.33 -6.56
CA SER A 617 39.52 41.45 -6.91
C SER A 617 39.07 40.08 -7.39
N GLN A 618 39.77 39.55 -8.40
CA GLN A 618 39.71 38.15 -8.78
C GLN A 618 40.62 37.35 -7.85
N PHE A 619 40.06 36.33 -7.21
CA PHE A 619 40.80 35.40 -6.37
C PHE A 619 40.39 33.97 -6.74
N ASN A 620 41.35 33.19 -7.23
CA ASN A 620 41.17 31.79 -7.57
C ASN A 620 42.14 30.97 -6.73
N LYS A 621 41.63 30.00 -5.95
CA LYS A 621 42.44 29.13 -5.11
C LYS A 621 42.05 27.68 -5.31
N VAL A 622 43.04 26.82 -5.50
CA VAL A 622 42.91 25.36 -5.46
C VAL A 622 43.87 24.84 -4.41
N THR A 623 43.39 23.99 -3.50
CA THR A 623 44.20 23.38 -2.45
C THR A 623 44.24 21.87 -2.59
N PHE A 624 45.36 21.29 -2.20
CA PHE A 624 45.67 19.86 -2.28
C PHE A 624 46.20 19.37 -0.94
N GLY A 625 46.12 18.06 -0.73
CA GLY A 625 46.60 17.40 0.48
C GLY A 625 45.69 17.60 1.69
N THR A 626 46.01 16.86 2.75
CA THR A 626 45.38 17.01 4.07
C THR A 626 45.67 18.42 4.62
N ASN A 627 44.67 19.04 5.25
CA ASN A 627 44.74 20.38 5.86
C ASN A 627 45.13 21.51 4.88
N ASP A 628 44.79 21.37 3.60
CA ASP A 628 45.13 22.36 2.56
C ASP A 628 46.63 22.72 2.49
N SER A 629 47.48 21.74 2.82
CA SER A 629 48.93 21.90 2.92
C SER A 629 49.62 22.26 1.61
N ALA A 630 49.01 22.06 0.46
CA ALA A 630 49.55 22.53 -0.82
C ALA A 630 48.47 23.24 -1.63
N GLY A 631 48.87 24.03 -2.62
CA GLY A 631 47.89 24.70 -3.46
C GLY A 631 48.45 25.64 -4.49
N ILE A 632 47.53 26.17 -5.30
CA ILE A 632 47.76 27.21 -6.29
C ILE A 632 46.80 28.36 -5.98
N ILE A 633 47.33 29.56 -5.83
CA ILE A 633 46.56 30.78 -5.59
C ILE A 633 46.89 31.76 -6.70
N HIS A 634 45.85 32.29 -7.35
CA HIS A 634 45.95 33.42 -8.25
C HIS A 634 45.11 34.57 -7.71
N GLN A 635 45.70 35.75 -7.60
CA GLN A 635 45.01 36.94 -7.13
C GLN A 635 45.31 38.14 -8.02
N ALA A 636 44.29 38.90 -8.39
CA ALA A 636 44.46 40.16 -9.12
C ALA A 636 43.37 41.16 -8.74
N GLU A 637 43.71 42.43 -8.56
CA GLU A 637 42.69 43.49 -8.48
C GLU A 637 42.02 43.68 -9.84
N ASN A 638 40.69 43.81 -9.87
CA ASN A 638 39.93 43.97 -11.12
C ASN A 638 40.41 45.17 -11.95
N LYS A 639 40.92 46.22 -11.29
CA LYS A 639 41.45 47.44 -11.93
C LYS A 639 42.92 47.32 -12.34
N LYS A 640 43.63 46.26 -11.92
CA LYS A 640 45.07 46.06 -12.15
C LYS A 640 45.39 44.59 -12.47
N LEU A 641 44.66 44.01 -13.42
CA LEU A 641 44.84 42.60 -13.82
C LEU A 641 46.29 42.26 -14.24
N LYS A 642 47.03 43.23 -14.79
CA LYS A 642 48.44 43.07 -15.17
C LYS A 642 49.41 42.97 -13.97
N GLU A 643 48.94 43.27 -12.77
CA GLU A 643 49.70 43.17 -11.52
C GLU A 643 49.32 41.91 -10.72
N GLY A 644 48.67 40.93 -11.35
CA GLY A 644 48.27 39.69 -10.71
C GLY A 644 49.46 38.91 -10.12
N SER A 645 49.20 38.21 -9.04
CA SER A 645 50.14 37.28 -8.42
C SER A 645 49.69 35.83 -8.62
N LEU A 646 50.68 34.95 -8.79
CA LEU A 646 50.53 33.50 -8.77
C LEU A 646 51.43 32.94 -7.66
N GLU A 647 50.85 32.18 -6.75
CA GLU A 647 51.55 31.42 -5.72
C GLU A 647 51.28 29.92 -5.92
N ILE A 648 52.33 29.12 -5.96
CA ILE A 648 52.25 27.66 -5.82
C ILE A 648 52.97 27.31 -4.53
N PHE A 649 52.26 26.72 -3.57
CA PHE A 649 52.81 26.49 -2.24
C PHE A 649 52.67 25.03 -1.78
N SER A 650 53.55 24.65 -0.87
CA SER A 650 53.49 23.45 -0.04
C SER A 650 53.97 23.82 1.36
N GLN A 651 53.19 23.49 2.38
CA GLN A 651 53.39 23.86 3.77
C GLN A 651 53.09 22.65 4.65
N THR A 652 54.05 22.29 5.49
CA THR A 652 53.86 21.34 6.59
C THR A 652 53.91 22.09 7.92
N SER A 653 53.85 21.37 9.04
CA SER A 653 54.03 21.94 10.38
C SER A 653 55.44 22.47 10.66
N SER A 654 56.42 22.18 9.80
CA SER A 654 57.83 22.52 10.05
C SER A 654 58.50 23.28 8.90
N ASN A 655 57.92 23.27 7.70
CA ASN A 655 58.49 23.95 6.54
C ASN A 655 57.42 24.47 5.58
N LYS A 656 57.76 25.54 4.85
CA LYS A 656 56.98 26.08 3.74
C LYS A 656 57.89 26.27 2.53
N THR A 657 57.47 25.70 1.40
CA THR A 657 58.05 25.93 0.07
C THR A 657 57.01 26.66 -0.77
N GLN A 658 57.40 27.77 -1.41
CA GLN A 658 56.49 28.53 -2.26
C GLN A 658 57.22 29.06 -3.49
N PHE A 659 56.56 28.95 -4.64
CA PHE A 659 56.90 29.65 -5.87
C PHE A 659 55.96 30.84 -6.00
N ILE A 660 56.51 32.05 -6.09
CA ILE A 660 55.73 33.29 -6.20
C ILE A 660 56.12 33.98 -7.50
N SER A 661 55.13 34.35 -8.29
CA SER A 661 55.29 35.21 -9.47
C SER A 661 54.37 36.41 -9.34
N ASP A 662 54.92 37.61 -9.27
CA ASP A 662 54.18 38.87 -9.24
C ASP A 662 54.84 39.91 -10.16
N LYS A 663 54.35 41.16 -10.15
CA LYS A 663 54.90 42.25 -10.99
C LYS A 663 56.36 42.61 -10.70
N THR A 664 56.85 42.24 -9.53
CA THR A 664 58.18 42.62 -9.03
C THR A 664 59.20 41.51 -9.18
N GLN A 665 58.77 40.25 -9.06
CA GLN A 665 59.69 39.12 -9.02
C GLN A 665 59.04 37.79 -9.40
N MET A 666 59.90 36.85 -9.77
CA MET A 666 59.63 35.42 -9.77
C MET A 666 60.62 34.79 -8.80
N SER A 667 60.14 34.21 -7.70
CA SER A 667 60.97 33.71 -6.62
C SER A 667 60.56 32.30 -6.19
N LEU A 668 61.55 31.52 -5.78
CA LEU A 668 61.38 30.27 -5.07
C LEU A 668 61.85 30.49 -3.64
N VAL A 669 60.96 30.31 -2.68
CA VAL A 669 61.22 30.58 -1.26
C VAL A 669 61.05 29.30 -0.47
N TYR A 670 62.05 28.99 0.34
CA TYR A 670 62.04 27.92 1.35
C TYR A 670 62.19 28.56 2.73
N SER A 671 61.32 28.18 3.67
CA SER A 671 61.37 28.61 5.06
C SER A 671 61.11 27.43 5.99
N GLU A 672 61.93 27.29 7.02
CA GLU A 672 61.71 26.39 8.17
C GLU A 672 61.17 27.22 9.34
N GLU A 673 60.19 26.67 10.06
CA GLU A 673 59.62 27.28 11.28
C GLU A 673 60.37 26.85 12.55
#